data_AF-A0A9E3Q080-F1
#
_entry.id   AF-A0A9E3Q080-F1
#
_cell.length_a   1.000
_cell.length_b   1.000
_cell.length_c   1.000
_cell.angle_alpha   90.00
_cell.angle_beta   90.00
_cell.angle_gamma   90.00
#
_symmetry.space_group_name_H-M   'P 1'
#
loop_
_entity.id
_entity.type
_entity.pdbx_description
1 polymer ?
#
loop_
_entity_poly.entity_id
_entity_poly.type
_entity_poly.pdbx_seq_one_letter_code
_entity_poly.pdbx_strand_id
1 'polypeptide(L)'
;MVSRPPLPALVSSLLLVLLSPPAHSQPAAAPHSRTSEPPAELPLPQAFRQRIQDRAAIDAYQNRHHRVAPGVIPTPIRRFIPRVQADRYVQVVRPDVPPHIASARQQQTRGQRPSPAFIAPILDRTDNLDTPDSFPSPTSAQASATEWVHRYLASDGILPTLVHAVRLLGPATLTSNPATALDQLRMAGLPVDLLDHFDPPASPANTPASLALVTQIADQLTKGSDPATLARQLARTPFAFQPTHTSFQAAPETGEHPVGLLRMQAGGGWSDGVVPGDAIHAIAQMVNAFPDARFLVSVPAEVAEPFESLARTTWRLRRDTQLILCVDATHPGAWAQDNAKAGALLDSSGNPATLASLAPRYASQGEGHSLFEPGASYAMDGLAAAGHPVLQSPLLFQGGNFLVVHDPCSGDRLLVAGEGEILRNTALGLTPAQVREAFRIEFGVDRCLTLPSVSYHLDFDVSFRAHADDLVALVNDIPAAVRIILGLGIDALQRHGTLSPADAVIAHAERRQGHDLPLLDCLTAAVDRTRKAGQPFSASLSRHFVTSTTDDAAANLQAFLLALDLLEAEQDAPSARTTTHSDRPPYLAALRRMIAAHRSQLEDLHDLGCRIVPIPSLPDLHRGINYLNGIHHADGFAMPAFGGFYTPLDRAAQEAIESAFGAEVPVTPILTAACQRQHGGVHCLAAAYPRMDSRPDLIAPSDTRPSRVAP
;
A
#
# COMPACT_ATOMS: atom_id res chain seq x y z
N MET A 1 -70.24 12.01 4.83
CA MET A 1 -68.93 12.61 5.17
C MET A 1 -68.20 11.63 6.08
N VAL A 2 -67.26 10.87 5.51
CA VAL A 2 -66.54 9.80 6.21
C VAL A 2 -65.32 10.42 6.90
N SER A 3 -65.24 10.28 8.22
CA SER A 3 -64.14 10.75 9.07
C SER A 3 -62.87 9.95 8.78
N ARG A 4 -61.79 10.64 8.39
CA ARG A 4 -60.45 10.06 8.31
C ARG A 4 -59.92 9.74 9.72
N PRO A 5 -59.23 8.62 9.93
CA PRO A 5 -58.53 8.36 11.19
C PRO A 5 -57.25 9.21 11.26
N PRO A 6 -56.70 9.46 12.46
CA PRO A 6 -55.47 10.22 12.62
C PRO A 6 -54.26 9.41 12.14
N LEU A 7 -53.34 10.08 11.46
CA LEU A 7 -52.01 9.57 11.15
C LEU A 7 -51.27 9.20 12.46
N PRO A 8 -50.54 8.07 12.53
CA PRO A 8 -49.70 7.79 13.67
C PRO A 8 -48.53 8.76 13.68
N ALA A 9 -48.23 9.29 14.87
CA ALA A 9 -47.06 10.13 15.12
C ALA A 9 -45.80 9.38 14.66
N LEU A 10 -45.06 9.99 13.73
CA LEU A 10 -43.67 9.66 13.44
C LEU A 10 -42.86 9.90 14.71
N VAL A 11 -42.68 8.85 15.51
CA VAL A 11 -41.66 8.82 16.56
C VAL A 11 -40.32 8.80 15.84
N SER A 12 -39.70 9.97 15.68
CA SER A 12 -38.29 10.09 15.32
C SER A 12 -37.47 9.47 16.46
N SER A 13 -37.27 8.15 16.40
CA SER A 13 -36.33 7.44 17.26
C SER A 13 -34.92 7.91 16.91
N LEU A 14 -34.46 8.91 17.64
CA LEU A 14 -33.08 9.38 17.62
C LEU A 14 -32.23 8.26 18.23
N LEU A 15 -31.66 7.38 17.40
CA LEU A 15 -30.72 6.37 17.88
C LEU A 15 -29.39 7.09 18.20
N LEU A 16 -29.27 7.56 19.44
CA LEU A 16 -28.00 8.03 19.97
C LEU A 16 -27.20 6.79 20.35
N VAL A 17 -26.35 6.31 19.45
CA VAL A 17 -25.38 5.24 19.76
C VAL A 17 -24.30 5.86 20.65
N LEU A 18 -24.58 5.94 21.95
CA LEU A 18 -23.60 6.28 22.98
C LEU A 18 -22.79 5.01 23.28
N LEU A 19 -21.70 4.81 22.54
CA LEU A 19 -20.69 3.85 22.94
C LEU A 19 -19.85 4.51 24.04
N SER A 20 -19.89 3.94 25.25
CA SER A 20 -18.93 4.30 26.29
C SER A 20 -17.52 4.05 25.73
N PRO A 21 -16.61 5.05 25.76
CA PRO A 21 -15.25 4.81 25.32
C PRO A 21 -14.65 3.72 26.22
N PRO A 22 -14.08 2.64 25.66
CA PRO A 22 -13.32 1.70 26.47
C PRO A 22 -12.19 2.46 27.17
N ALA A 23 -11.86 2.02 28.40
CA ALA A 23 -10.81 2.62 29.20
C ALA A 23 -9.49 2.66 28.41
N HIS A 24 -8.98 3.88 28.19
CA HIS A 24 -7.68 4.22 27.60
C HIS A 24 -7.25 3.34 26.41
N SER A 25 -7.64 3.77 25.20
CA SER A 25 -6.87 3.48 23.99
C SER A 25 -5.39 3.78 24.26
N GLN A 26 -4.53 2.77 24.11
CA GLN A 26 -3.11 3.04 23.97
C GLN A 26 -2.97 4.09 22.85
N PRO A 27 -2.18 5.16 23.03
CA PRO A 27 -1.89 6.06 21.92
C PRO A 27 -1.46 5.18 20.75
N ALA A 28 -2.09 5.35 19.59
CA ALA A 28 -1.74 4.63 18.38
C ALA A 28 -0.22 4.57 18.33
N ALA A 29 0.33 3.35 18.34
CA ALA A 29 1.77 3.13 18.42
C ALA A 29 2.44 4.10 17.46
N ALA A 30 3.47 4.82 17.93
CA ALA A 30 4.17 5.81 17.13
C ALA A 30 4.38 5.21 15.73
N PRO A 31 3.94 5.89 14.65
CA PRO A 31 3.92 5.31 13.32
C PRO A 31 5.27 4.65 13.09
N HIS A 32 5.27 3.34 12.92
CA HIS A 32 6.51 2.60 12.73
C HIS A 32 7.24 3.28 11.58
N SER A 33 8.46 3.73 11.84
CA SER A 33 9.30 4.35 10.82
C SER A 33 9.33 3.40 9.62
N ARG A 34 8.73 3.82 8.48
CA ARG A 34 8.77 3.06 7.22
C ARG A 34 10.21 2.93 6.69
N THR A 35 11.13 3.71 7.26
CA THR A 35 12.53 3.85 6.86
C THR A 35 13.49 3.23 7.86
N SER A 36 13.37 1.93 8.12
CA SER A 36 14.47 1.20 8.76
C SER A 36 15.63 1.09 7.77
N GLU A 37 16.86 1.38 8.23
CA GLU A 37 18.05 1.24 7.37
C GLU A 37 18.15 -0.21 6.85
N PRO A 38 18.26 -0.44 5.53
CA PRO A 38 18.38 -1.78 4.95
C PRO A 38 19.56 -2.53 5.56
N PRO A 39 19.49 -3.87 5.69
CA PRO A 39 20.62 -4.63 6.22
C PRO A 39 21.80 -4.42 5.27
N ALA A 40 23.01 -4.29 5.83
CA ALA A 40 24.22 -4.14 5.03
C ALA A 40 24.40 -5.27 4.00
N GLU A 41 23.81 -6.43 4.28
CA GLU A 41 23.88 -7.66 3.49
C GLU A 41 23.05 -7.62 2.19
N LEU A 42 22.03 -6.76 2.09
CA LEU A 42 21.28 -6.65 0.83
C LEU A 42 22.08 -5.88 -0.21
N PRO A 43 22.26 -6.39 -1.45
CA PRO A 43 23.01 -5.73 -2.52
C PRO A 43 22.18 -4.64 -3.22
N LEU A 44 21.61 -3.72 -2.45
CA LEU A 44 20.83 -2.60 -2.99
C LEU A 44 21.72 -1.60 -3.75
N PRO A 45 21.26 -1.07 -4.89
CA PRO A 45 21.92 0.03 -5.58
C PRO A 45 22.12 1.26 -4.69
N GLN A 46 23.25 1.96 -4.83
CA GLN A 46 23.57 3.13 -4.00
C GLN A 46 22.50 4.22 -4.08
N ALA A 47 21.97 4.50 -5.29
CA ALA A 47 20.92 5.50 -5.49
C ALA A 47 19.64 5.16 -4.71
N PHE A 48 19.25 3.88 -4.67
CA PHE A 48 18.09 3.43 -3.89
C PHE A 48 18.32 3.53 -2.39
N ARG A 49 19.51 3.13 -1.89
CA ARG A 49 19.87 3.33 -0.47
C ARG A 49 19.83 4.80 -0.08
N GLN A 50 20.34 5.68 -0.95
CA GLN A 50 20.31 7.12 -0.71
C GLN A 50 18.88 7.63 -0.61
N ARG A 51 17.94 7.16 -1.44
CA ARG A 51 16.52 7.53 -1.35
C ARG A 51 15.88 7.08 -0.03
N ILE A 52 16.17 5.86 0.44
CA ILE A 52 15.71 5.38 1.76
C ILE A 52 16.27 6.27 2.88
N GLN A 53 17.57 6.59 2.83
CA GLN A 53 18.22 7.47 3.81
C GLN A 53 17.68 8.89 3.78
N ASP A 54 17.36 9.40 2.59
CA ASP A 54 16.78 10.74 2.40
C ASP A 54 15.40 10.81 3.04
N ARG A 55 14.53 9.82 2.79
CA ARG A 55 13.22 9.73 3.44
C ARG A 55 13.35 9.59 4.96
N ALA A 56 14.29 8.78 5.45
CA ALA A 56 14.58 8.66 6.88
C ALA A 56 14.99 10.00 7.51
N ALA A 57 15.84 10.76 6.83
CA ALA A 57 16.28 12.08 7.28
C ALA A 57 15.13 13.10 7.28
N ILE A 58 14.28 13.06 6.25
CA ILE A 58 13.06 13.88 6.14
C ILE A 58 12.11 13.58 7.30
N ASP A 59 11.75 12.32 7.51
CA ASP A 59 10.82 11.91 8.56
C ASP A 59 11.39 12.22 9.95
N ALA A 60 12.68 11.95 10.19
CA ALA A 60 13.32 12.26 11.46
C ALA A 60 13.32 13.78 11.75
N TYR A 61 13.59 14.61 10.74
CA TYR A 61 13.56 16.06 10.89
C TYR A 61 12.15 16.56 11.20
N GLN A 62 11.16 16.17 10.40
CA GLN A 62 9.77 16.59 10.57
C GLN A 62 9.21 16.14 11.92
N ASN A 63 9.43 14.88 12.31
CA ASN A 63 9.01 14.34 13.60
C ASN A 63 9.69 15.01 14.79
N ARG A 64 10.86 15.62 14.60
CA ARG A 64 11.57 16.34 15.65
C ARG A 64 11.17 17.80 15.73
N HIS A 65 11.07 18.47 14.58
CA HIS A 65 11.02 19.92 14.49
C HIS A 65 9.65 20.48 14.11
N HIS A 66 8.78 19.68 13.49
CA HIS A 66 7.39 20.05 13.18
C HIS A 66 6.40 19.54 14.24
N ARG A 67 6.90 19.13 15.42
CA ARG A 67 6.04 18.72 16.53
C ARG A 67 5.16 19.89 16.95
N VAL A 68 3.88 19.59 17.12
CA VAL A 68 2.89 20.53 17.66
C VAL A 68 2.50 20.01 19.03
N ALA A 69 2.40 20.90 20.02
CA ALA A 69 1.87 20.55 21.33
C ALA A 69 0.44 19.98 21.17
N PRO A 70 0.05 18.97 21.98
CA PRO A 70 -1.28 18.38 21.89
C PRO A 70 -2.37 19.46 21.84
N GLY A 71 -3.24 19.36 20.83
CA GLY A 71 -4.18 20.41 20.47
C GLY A 71 -5.59 19.89 20.25
N VAL A 72 -6.36 20.61 19.45
CA VAL A 72 -7.71 20.21 19.05
C VAL A 72 -7.61 18.99 18.14
N ILE A 73 -8.25 17.89 18.54
CA ILE A 73 -8.39 16.66 17.74
C ILE A 73 -9.65 16.82 16.88
N PRO A 74 -9.68 16.35 15.61
CA PRO A 74 -10.89 16.31 14.80
C PRO A 74 -12.06 15.73 15.58
N THR A 75 -13.24 16.33 15.47
CA THR A 75 -14.41 15.81 16.18
C THR A 75 -14.93 14.59 15.42
N PRO A 76 -15.02 13.40 16.08
CA PRO A 76 -15.59 12.23 15.44
C PRO A 76 -17.01 12.49 14.94
N ILE A 77 -17.42 11.84 13.86
CA ILE A 77 -18.76 11.94 13.30
C ILE A 77 -19.73 11.26 14.28
N ARG A 78 -20.38 12.07 15.13
CA ARG A 78 -21.30 11.57 16.17
C ARG A 78 -22.72 11.28 15.68
N ARG A 79 -23.06 11.68 14.46
CA ARG A 79 -24.42 11.57 13.93
C ARG A 79 -24.38 11.13 12.48
N PHE A 80 -24.70 9.87 12.27
CA PHE A 80 -25.16 9.41 10.97
C PHE A 80 -26.68 9.50 10.92
N ILE A 81 -27.22 9.79 9.74
CA ILE A 81 -28.68 9.84 9.54
C ILE A 81 -29.18 8.40 9.46
N PRO A 82 -29.97 7.91 10.43
CA PRO A 82 -30.48 6.54 10.41
C PRO A 82 -31.40 6.30 9.22
N ARG A 83 -31.37 5.10 8.66
CA ARG A 83 -32.21 4.62 7.57
C ARG A 83 -32.98 3.37 8.00
N VAL A 84 -34.16 3.17 7.40
CA VAL A 84 -35.02 2.01 7.65
C VAL A 84 -34.27 0.70 7.28
N GLN A 85 -34.43 -0.34 8.11
CA GLN A 85 -33.60 -1.55 8.16
C GLN A 85 -33.19 -2.16 6.82
N ALA A 86 -31.91 -2.57 6.77
CA ALA A 86 -31.13 -2.94 5.60
C ALA A 86 -30.65 -4.42 5.66
N ASP A 87 -31.42 -5.31 6.29
CA ASP A 87 -30.95 -6.66 6.62
C ASP A 87 -30.50 -7.46 5.39
N ARG A 88 -31.13 -7.24 4.23
CA ARG A 88 -30.81 -7.91 2.96
C ARG A 88 -29.52 -7.42 2.26
N TYR A 89 -28.99 -6.26 2.64
CA TYR A 89 -27.90 -5.61 1.88
C TYR A 89 -26.49 -5.92 2.40
N VAL A 90 -26.38 -6.35 3.67
CA VAL A 90 -25.09 -6.68 4.30
C VAL A 90 -25.05 -8.16 4.65
N GLN A 91 -24.01 -8.85 4.21
CA GLN A 91 -23.67 -10.21 4.61
C GLN A 91 -22.43 -10.18 5.52
N VAL A 92 -22.39 -11.03 6.55
CA VAL A 92 -21.21 -11.19 7.40
C VAL A 92 -20.68 -12.61 7.24
N VAL A 93 -19.38 -12.70 6.92
CA VAL A 93 -18.67 -13.96 6.71
C VAL A 93 -17.57 -14.08 7.75
N ARG A 94 -17.51 -15.24 8.41
CA ARG A 94 -16.45 -15.59 9.38
C ARG A 94 -15.72 -16.82 8.83
N PRO A 95 -14.40 -16.76 8.58
CA PRO A 95 -13.65 -17.93 8.15
C PRO A 95 -13.61 -18.96 9.28
N ASP A 96 -13.71 -20.25 8.93
CA ASP A 96 -13.58 -21.36 9.87
C ASP A 96 -12.10 -21.65 10.12
N VAL A 97 -11.46 -20.82 10.95
CA VAL A 97 -10.06 -20.99 11.34
C VAL A 97 -10.00 -21.76 12.65
N PRO A 98 -9.30 -22.92 12.72
CA PRO A 98 -9.18 -23.66 13.96
C PRO A 98 -8.61 -22.78 15.09
N PRO A 99 -9.14 -22.86 16.34
CA PRO A 99 -8.74 -21.95 17.42
C PRO A 99 -7.24 -21.92 17.71
N HIS A 100 -6.55 -23.05 17.55
CA HIS A 100 -5.11 -23.14 17.75
C HIS A 100 -4.31 -22.41 16.66
N ILE A 101 -4.77 -22.45 15.40
CA ILE A 101 -4.21 -21.65 14.30
C ILE A 101 -4.46 -20.17 14.54
N ALA A 102 -5.70 -19.79 14.89
CA ALA A 102 -6.05 -18.40 15.19
C ALA A 102 -5.18 -17.83 16.33
N SER A 103 -4.98 -18.61 17.39
CA SER A 103 -4.11 -18.22 18.51
C SER A 103 -2.65 -18.08 18.10
N ALA A 104 -2.11 -19.01 17.29
CA ALA A 104 -0.75 -18.92 16.77
C ALA A 104 -0.55 -17.67 15.90
N ARG A 105 -1.50 -17.34 15.02
CA ARG A 105 -1.47 -16.15 14.18
C ARG A 105 -1.50 -14.85 14.99
N GLN A 106 -2.28 -14.81 16.08
CA GLN A 106 -2.33 -13.64 16.98
C GLN A 106 -1.02 -13.42 17.76
N GLN A 107 -0.21 -14.46 17.95
CA GLN A 107 1.09 -14.36 18.63
C GLN A 107 2.22 -13.88 17.71
N GLN A 108 2.01 -13.86 16.40
CA GLN A 108 3.03 -13.40 15.46
C GLN A 108 3.25 -11.90 15.57
N THR A 109 4.52 -11.51 15.63
CA THR A 109 4.90 -10.12 15.82
C THR A 109 4.94 -9.39 14.49
N ARG A 110 4.19 -8.28 14.40
CA ARG A 110 4.26 -7.35 13.27
C ARG A 110 5.67 -6.78 13.16
N GLY A 111 6.14 -6.57 11.93
CA GLY A 111 7.40 -5.87 11.70
C GLY A 111 8.65 -6.76 11.80
N GLN A 112 8.49 -8.07 12.01
CA GLN A 112 9.59 -9.02 11.89
C GLN A 112 9.94 -9.23 10.41
N ARG A 113 11.22 -9.44 10.11
CA ARG A 113 11.67 -9.88 8.79
C ARG A 113 11.64 -11.40 8.75
N PRO A 114 10.72 -12.04 8.00
CA PRO A 114 10.72 -13.49 7.91
C PRO A 114 11.94 -13.99 7.16
N SER A 115 12.23 -15.27 7.36
CA SER A 115 13.11 -16.04 6.47
C SER A 115 12.66 -15.89 5.00
N PRO A 116 13.58 -15.82 4.01
CA PRO A 116 13.21 -15.81 2.59
C PRO A 116 12.32 -16.99 2.17
N ALA A 117 12.45 -18.13 2.86
CA ALA A 117 11.61 -19.30 2.62
C ALA A 117 10.16 -19.16 3.11
N PHE A 118 9.89 -18.23 4.03
CA PHE A 118 8.58 -18.09 4.64
C PHE A 118 7.51 -17.68 3.63
N ILE A 119 6.38 -18.36 3.65
CA ILE A 119 5.17 -18.04 2.90
C ILE A 119 4.04 -18.00 3.92
N ALA A 120 3.21 -16.94 3.89
CA ALA A 120 2.12 -16.85 4.85
C ALA A 120 1.20 -18.07 4.73
N PRO A 121 0.90 -18.78 5.83
CA PRO A 121 0.07 -19.97 5.80
C PRO A 121 -1.41 -19.58 5.67
N ILE A 122 -1.86 -19.27 4.46
CA ILE A 122 -3.23 -18.94 4.10
C ILE A 122 -3.81 -20.00 3.15
N LEU A 123 -5.12 -20.00 2.95
CA LEU A 123 -5.80 -20.87 1.98
C LEU A 123 -5.52 -22.37 2.26
N ASP A 124 -5.01 -23.10 1.27
CA ASP A 124 -4.62 -24.51 1.35
C ASP A 124 -3.46 -24.77 2.34
N ARG A 125 -2.75 -23.72 2.77
CA ARG A 125 -1.65 -23.77 3.73
C ARG A 125 -2.05 -23.36 5.14
N THR A 126 -3.33 -23.12 5.41
CA THR A 126 -3.82 -22.65 6.72
C THR A 126 -3.40 -23.56 7.88
N ASP A 127 -3.34 -24.88 7.64
CA ASP A 127 -2.93 -25.86 8.66
C ASP A 127 -1.40 -25.92 8.86
N ASN A 128 -0.61 -25.25 8.02
CA ASN A 128 0.83 -25.16 8.19
C ASN A 128 1.17 -24.12 9.26
N LEU A 129 1.62 -24.58 10.42
CA LEU A 129 2.07 -23.74 11.53
C LEU A 129 3.52 -23.26 11.41
N ASP A 130 4.12 -23.29 10.22
CA ASP A 130 5.39 -22.63 9.93
C ASP A 130 5.23 -21.11 10.23
N THR A 131 5.53 -20.73 11.46
CA THR A 131 5.68 -19.33 11.85
C THR A 131 7.14 -18.92 11.69
N PRO A 132 7.44 -17.62 11.56
CA PRO A 132 8.82 -17.15 11.54
C PRO A 132 9.68 -17.67 12.71
N ASP A 133 9.05 -17.99 13.85
CA ASP A 133 9.70 -18.33 15.12
C ASP A 133 9.48 -19.79 15.58
N SER A 134 8.75 -20.64 14.84
CA SER A 134 8.31 -21.97 15.34
C SER A 134 9.27 -23.13 15.05
N PHE A 135 10.46 -22.86 14.52
CA PHE A 135 11.39 -23.94 14.20
C PHE A 135 12.04 -24.51 15.47
N PRO A 136 12.19 -25.84 15.58
CA PRO A 136 12.95 -26.45 16.67
C PRO A 136 14.38 -25.91 16.68
N SER A 137 15.04 -25.94 17.86
CA SER A 137 16.43 -25.49 17.99
C SER A 137 17.30 -26.10 16.88
N PRO A 138 17.89 -25.28 15.99
CA PRO A 138 18.57 -25.79 14.82
C PRO A 138 19.79 -26.62 15.25
N THR A 139 20.02 -27.74 14.57
CA THR A 139 21.31 -28.43 14.65
C THR A 139 22.44 -27.49 14.22
N SER A 140 23.68 -27.78 14.61
CA SER A 140 24.85 -26.98 14.20
C SER A 140 24.97 -26.86 12.66
N ALA A 141 24.64 -27.93 11.93
CA ALA A 141 24.60 -27.94 10.47
C ALA A 141 23.51 -27.01 9.92
N GLN A 142 22.30 -27.06 10.49
CA GLN A 142 21.20 -26.17 10.10
C GLN A 142 21.53 -24.71 10.40
N ALA A 143 22.06 -24.39 11.59
CA ALA A 143 22.46 -23.03 11.94
C ALA A 143 23.51 -22.47 10.97
N SER A 144 24.50 -23.30 10.59
CA SER A 144 25.51 -22.92 9.59
C SER A 144 24.90 -22.70 8.20
N ALA A 145 23.96 -23.54 7.79
CA ALA A 145 23.24 -23.38 6.53
C ALA A 145 22.36 -22.11 6.54
N THR A 146 21.65 -21.83 7.63
CA THR A 146 20.87 -20.61 7.82
C THR A 146 21.74 -19.36 7.72
N GLU A 147 22.88 -19.33 8.40
CA GLU A 147 23.82 -18.21 8.31
C GLU A 147 24.30 -18.01 6.86
N TRP A 148 24.61 -19.11 6.16
CA TRP A 148 25.02 -19.05 4.76
C TRP A 148 23.91 -18.50 3.86
N VAL A 149 22.69 -19.00 3.98
CA VAL A 149 21.56 -18.53 3.18
C VAL A 149 21.30 -17.05 3.43
N HIS A 150 21.23 -16.62 4.69
CA HIS A 150 20.98 -15.22 5.03
C HIS A 150 22.02 -14.27 4.42
N ARG A 151 23.30 -14.65 4.46
CA ARG A 151 24.42 -13.82 4.01
C ARG A 151 24.56 -13.77 2.49
N TYR A 152 24.32 -14.88 1.79
CA TYR A 152 24.72 -15.03 0.38
C TYR A 152 23.56 -15.20 -0.60
N LEU A 153 22.32 -15.47 -0.15
CA LEU A 153 21.19 -15.71 -1.06
C LEU A 153 20.98 -14.52 -2.00
N ALA A 154 20.98 -13.30 -1.46
CA ALA A 154 20.68 -12.10 -2.24
C ALA A 154 21.80 -11.72 -3.23
N SER A 155 23.06 -12.01 -2.90
CA SER A 155 24.22 -11.67 -3.74
C SER A 155 24.53 -12.75 -4.78
N ASP A 156 24.43 -14.02 -4.39
CA ASP A 156 24.93 -15.14 -5.18
C ASP A 156 23.82 -15.83 -5.97
N GLY A 157 22.57 -15.66 -5.53
CA GLY A 157 21.38 -16.26 -6.14
C GLY A 157 21.07 -17.67 -5.64
N ILE A 158 19.88 -18.16 -5.97
CA ILE A 158 19.29 -19.37 -5.37
C ILE A 158 20.18 -20.62 -5.56
N LEU A 159 20.61 -20.93 -6.79
CA LEU A 159 21.32 -22.19 -7.07
C LEU A 159 22.73 -22.25 -6.49
N PRO A 160 23.58 -21.20 -6.58
CA PRO A 160 24.86 -21.17 -5.87
C PRO A 160 24.70 -21.34 -4.35
N THR A 161 23.75 -20.62 -3.74
CA THR A 161 23.46 -20.75 -2.31
C THR A 161 22.99 -22.16 -1.95
N LEU A 162 22.15 -22.79 -2.78
CA LEU A 162 21.68 -24.17 -2.60
C LEU A 162 22.84 -25.16 -2.54
N VAL A 163 23.83 -25.07 -3.44
CA VAL A 163 25.01 -25.97 -3.44
C VAL A 163 25.73 -25.96 -2.09
N HIS A 164 25.94 -24.76 -1.54
CA HIS A 164 26.60 -24.61 -0.25
C HIS A 164 25.73 -25.06 0.93
N ALA A 165 24.42 -24.79 0.89
CA ALA A 165 23.49 -25.26 1.90
C ALA A 165 23.43 -26.80 1.95
N VAL A 166 23.35 -27.46 0.79
CA VAL A 166 23.38 -28.94 0.69
C VAL A 166 24.68 -29.50 1.27
N ARG A 167 25.82 -28.87 0.98
CA ARG A 167 27.12 -29.26 1.55
C ARG A 167 27.12 -29.16 3.07
N LEU A 168 26.58 -28.08 3.64
CA LEU A 168 26.56 -27.83 5.08
C LEU A 168 25.61 -28.76 5.82
N LEU A 169 24.43 -29.05 5.25
CA LEU A 169 23.44 -29.98 5.80
C LEU A 169 23.87 -31.46 5.69
N GLY A 170 24.81 -31.75 4.80
CA GLY A 170 25.32 -33.10 4.56
C GLY A 170 24.64 -33.74 3.35
N PRO A 171 25.33 -33.86 2.20
CA PRO A 171 24.70 -34.33 0.96
C PRO A 171 24.16 -35.77 1.09
N ALA A 172 24.89 -36.66 1.78
CA ALA A 172 24.44 -38.04 2.02
C ALA A 172 23.13 -38.11 2.85
N THR A 173 22.95 -37.19 3.79
CA THR A 173 21.71 -37.08 4.59
C THR A 173 20.54 -36.71 3.68
N LEU A 174 20.73 -35.71 2.82
CA LEU A 174 19.67 -35.24 1.91
C LEU A 174 19.31 -36.27 0.84
N THR A 175 20.27 -37.06 0.34
CA THR A 175 19.99 -38.16 -0.59
C THR A 175 19.26 -39.33 0.06
N SER A 176 19.51 -39.61 1.34
CA SER A 176 18.93 -40.76 2.04
C SER A 176 17.48 -40.54 2.48
N ASN A 177 17.04 -39.28 2.62
CA ASN A 177 15.66 -38.94 2.92
C ASN A 177 15.14 -37.74 2.08
N PRO A 178 14.80 -37.99 0.81
CA PRO A 178 14.34 -36.95 -0.11
C PRO A 178 13.11 -36.17 0.40
N ALA A 179 12.21 -36.85 1.12
CA ALA A 179 10.99 -36.24 1.66
C ALA A 179 11.30 -35.12 2.67
N THR A 180 12.33 -35.29 3.50
CA THR A 180 12.73 -34.27 4.49
C THR A 180 13.74 -33.25 3.96
N ALA A 181 14.33 -33.50 2.79
CA ALA A 181 15.42 -32.67 2.26
C ALA A 181 14.96 -31.22 1.98
N LEU A 182 13.79 -31.06 1.36
CA LEU A 182 13.20 -29.75 1.08
C LEU A 182 12.81 -29.02 2.36
N ASP A 183 12.30 -29.74 3.36
CA ASP A 183 11.95 -29.15 4.67
C ASP A 183 13.20 -28.65 5.39
N GLN A 184 14.31 -29.41 5.36
CA GLN A 184 15.57 -28.97 5.94
C GLN A 184 16.13 -27.71 5.28
N LEU A 185 16.02 -27.61 3.96
CA LEU A 185 16.43 -26.41 3.20
C LEU A 185 15.48 -25.22 3.47
N ARG A 186 14.18 -25.47 3.58
CA ARG A 186 13.18 -24.45 3.96
C ARG A 186 13.44 -23.91 5.36
N MET A 187 13.74 -24.79 6.33
CA MET A 187 14.17 -24.41 7.69
C MET A 187 15.48 -23.62 7.70
N ALA A 188 16.41 -23.93 6.78
CA ALA A 188 17.62 -23.13 6.57
C ALA A 188 17.32 -21.76 5.90
N GLY A 189 16.08 -21.53 5.47
CA GLY A 189 15.61 -20.28 4.89
C GLY A 189 15.77 -20.15 3.38
N LEU A 190 16.07 -21.24 2.69
CA LEU A 190 16.12 -21.26 1.23
C LEU A 190 14.68 -21.30 0.66
N PRO A 191 14.32 -20.41 -0.30
CA PRO A 191 13.00 -20.42 -0.94
C PRO A 191 12.86 -21.59 -1.92
N VAL A 192 12.64 -22.80 -1.36
CA VAL A 192 12.60 -24.07 -2.13
C VAL A 192 11.50 -24.12 -3.17
N ASP A 193 10.42 -23.35 -3.00
CA ASP A 193 9.34 -23.20 -3.98
C ASP A 193 9.82 -22.55 -5.29
N LEU A 194 10.81 -21.66 -5.23
CA LEU A 194 11.37 -21.04 -6.42
C LEU A 194 12.30 -21.98 -7.22
N LEU A 195 12.69 -23.12 -6.64
CA LEU A 195 13.52 -24.11 -7.34
C LEU A 195 12.76 -24.80 -8.47
N ASP A 196 11.43 -24.86 -8.41
CA ASP A 196 10.61 -25.46 -9.46
C ASP A 196 10.62 -24.66 -10.77
N HIS A 197 11.18 -23.43 -10.75
CA HIS A 197 11.34 -22.57 -11.93
C HIS A 197 12.72 -22.70 -12.61
N PHE A 198 13.53 -23.67 -12.21
CA PHE A 198 14.80 -23.98 -12.86
C PHE A 198 14.73 -25.35 -13.51
N ASP A 199 15.20 -25.45 -14.75
CA ASP A 199 15.21 -26.73 -15.47
C ASP A 199 16.37 -27.62 -14.99
N PRO A 200 16.10 -28.75 -14.31
CA PRO A 200 17.13 -29.71 -14.01
C PRO A 200 17.65 -30.34 -15.31
N PRO A 201 18.99 -30.48 -15.50
CA PRO A 201 19.56 -31.06 -16.71
C PRO A 201 19.20 -32.54 -16.94
N ALA A 202 18.71 -33.25 -15.91
CA ALA A 202 18.16 -34.60 -16.03
C ALA A 202 17.21 -34.91 -14.84
N SER A 203 15.90 -34.68 -15.00
CA SER A 203 14.91 -35.09 -14.00
C SER A 203 14.21 -36.40 -14.41
N PRO A 204 14.07 -37.38 -13.49
CA PRO A 204 13.15 -38.49 -13.69
C PRO A 204 11.73 -37.99 -13.95
N ALA A 205 10.99 -38.67 -14.84
CA ALA A 205 9.57 -38.37 -15.04
C ALA A 205 8.81 -38.43 -13.69
N ASN A 206 7.97 -37.43 -13.43
CA ASN A 206 7.15 -37.28 -12.22
C ASN A 206 7.89 -36.88 -10.92
N THR A 207 9.16 -36.48 -10.97
CA THR A 207 9.83 -35.88 -9.80
C THR A 207 9.72 -34.35 -9.86
N PRO A 208 9.27 -33.66 -8.79
CA PRO A 208 9.29 -32.20 -8.73
C PRO A 208 10.69 -31.67 -9.05
N ALA A 209 10.77 -30.59 -9.83
CA ALA A 209 12.04 -30.04 -10.31
C ALA A 209 12.95 -29.62 -9.14
N SER A 210 12.37 -29.04 -8.09
CA SER A 210 13.02 -28.72 -6.82
C SER A 210 13.73 -29.93 -6.21
N LEU A 211 13.04 -31.06 -6.06
CA LEU A 211 13.63 -32.28 -5.48
C LEU A 211 14.71 -32.87 -6.39
N ALA A 212 14.48 -32.91 -7.70
CA ALA A 212 15.45 -33.41 -8.67
C ALA A 212 16.76 -32.61 -8.63
N LEU A 213 16.69 -31.28 -8.54
CA LEU A 213 17.84 -30.41 -8.38
C LEU A 213 18.61 -30.69 -7.08
N VAL A 214 17.90 -30.79 -5.95
CA VAL A 214 18.51 -31.06 -4.64
C VAL A 214 19.23 -32.41 -4.65
N THR A 215 18.59 -33.47 -5.14
CA THR A 215 19.19 -34.81 -5.24
C THR A 215 20.40 -34.80 -6.16
N GLN A 216 20.32 -34.15 -7.33
CA GLN A 216 21.45 -34.07 -8.27
C GLN A 216 22.66 -33.36 -7.63
N ILE A 217 22.44 -32.23 -6.95
CA ILE A 217 23.51 -31.49 -6.28
C ILE A 217 24.12 -32.34 -5.17
N ALA A 218 23.29 -32.98 -4.35
CA ALA A 218 23.75 -33.83 -3.26
C ALA A 218 24.56 -35.04 -3.78
N ASP A 219 24.14 -35.67 -4.88
CA ASP A 219 24.86 -36.76 -5.52
C ASP A 219 26.23 -36.31 -6.05
N GLN A 220 26.30 -35.14 -6.70
CA GLN A 220 27.56 -34.61 -7.22
C GLN A 220 28.55 -34.26 -6.09
N LEU A 221 28.05 -33.68 -5.00
CA LEU A 221 28.86 -33.37 -3.82
C LEU A 221 29.34 -34.65 -3.12
N THR A 222 28.50 -35.68 -3.03
CA THR A 222 28.87 -36.99 -2.48
C THR A 222 29.94 -37.67 -3.33
N LYS A 223 29.93 -37.47 -4.65
CA LYS A 223 30.97 -37.94 -5.58
C LYS A 223 32.27 -37.11 -5.53
N GLY A 224 32.36 -36.11 -4.66
CA GLY A 224 33.56 -35.30 -4.47
C GLY A 224 33.69 -34.12 -5.42
N SER A 225 32.60 -33.66 -6.04
CA SER A 225 32.62 -32.44 -6.86
C SER A 225 32.97 -31.22 -6.02
N ASP A 226 33.81 -30.33 -6.54
CA ASP A 226 34.14 -29.07 -5.88
C ASP A 226 32.91 -28.14 -5.83
N PRO A 227 32.47 -27.68 -4.64
CA PRO A 227 31.27 -26.85 -4.49
C PRO A 227 31.33 -25.55 -5.29
N ALA A 228 32.48 -24.87 -5.34
CA ALA A 228 32.61 -23.59 -6.04
C ALA A 228 32.48 -23.77 -7.56
N THR A 229 33.03 -24.86 -8.09
CA THR A 229 32.89 -25.22 -9.51
C THR A 229 31.44 -25.60 -9.84
N LEU A 230 30.80 -26.39 -9.00
CA LEU A 230 29.39 -26.76 -9.17
C LEU A 230 28.46 -25.54 -9.11
N ALA A 231 28.67 -24.64 -8.15
CA ALA A 231 27.91 -23.40 -8.03
C ALA A 231 28.03 -22.52 -9.29
N ARG A 232 29.25 -22.34 -9.84
CA ARG A 232 29.45 -21.60 -11.10
C ARG A 232 28.78 -22.24 -12.30
N GLN A 233 28.73 -23.57 -12.35
CA GLN A 233 28.04 -24.30 -13.41
C GLN A 233 26.53 -24.07 -13.31
N LEU A 234 25.96 -24.25 -12.12
CA LEU A 234 24.51 -24.13 -11.89
C LEU A 234 24.00 -22.70 -11.96
N ALA A 235 24.84 -21.69 -11.70
CA ALA A 235 24.49 -20.28 -11.89
C ALA A 235 24.07 -19.94 -13.34
N ARG A 236 24.38 -20.81 -14.31
CA ARG A 236 24.00 -20.66 -15.73
C ARG A 236 22.73 -21.41 -16.09
N THR A 237 22.11 -22.11 -15.15
CA THR A 237 20.86 -22.83 -15.38
C THR A 237 19.76 -21.81 -15.71
N PRO A 238 19.03 -21.98 -16.83
CA PRO A 238 17.94 -21.09 -17.17
C PRO A 238 16.89 -21.03 -16.07
N PHE A 239 16.37 -19.83 -15.84
CA PHE A 239 15.21 -19.60 -14.99
C PHE A 239 14.00 -19.33 -15.87
N ALA A 240 12.95 -20.13 -15.68
CA ALA A 240 11.69 -20.02 -16.41
C ALA A 240 10.54 -19.99 -15.38
N PHE A 241 10.08 -18.78 -15.08
CA PHE A 241 9.00 -18.59 -14.12
C PHE A 241 7.70 -19.22 -14.63
N GLN A 242 6.97 -19.88 -13.73
CA GLN A 242 5.65 -20.43 -14.01
C GLN A 242 4.64 -19.64 -13.18
N PRO A 243 3.55 -19.13 -13.79
CA PRO A 243 2.58 -18.34 -13.05
C PRO A 243 1.88 -19.20 -12.01
N THR A 244 1.52 -18.60 -10.88
CA THR A 244 0.70 -19.25 -9.84
C THR A 244 -0.59 -19.83 -10.42
N HIS A 245 -1.20 -19.13 -11.38
CA HIS A 245 -2.33 -19.63 -12.14
C HIS A 245 -2.26 -19.14 -13.59
N THR A 246 -2.30 -20.07 -14.55
CA THR A 246 -2.06 -19.77 -15.98
C THR A 246 -3.10 -18.87 -16.63
N SER A 247 -4.32 -18.81 -16.07
CA SER A 247 -5.37 -17.91 -16.54
C SER A 247 -5.52 -16.63 -15.72
N PHE A 248 -4.69 -16.40 -14.70
CA PHE A 248 -4.78 -15.13 -13.97
C PHE A 248 -4.25 -13.97 -14.82
N GLN A 249 -4.98 -12.87 -14.80
CA GLN A 249 -4.56 -11.61 -15.41
C GLN A 249 -4.92 -10.46 -14.48
N ALA A 250 -3.96 -9.56 -14.22
CA ALA A 250 -4.18 -8.40 -13.37
C ALA A 250 -5.14 -7.39 -14.04
N ALA A 251 -5.99 -6.74 -13.25
CA ALA A 251 -6.94 -5.76 -13.76
C ALA A 251 -6.21 -4.46 -14.16
N PRO A 252 -6.52 -3.86 -15.32
CA PRO A 252 -5.97 -2.56 -15.68
C PRO A 252 -6.55 -1.45 -14.79
N GLU A 253 -5.72 -0.47 -14.48
CA GLU A 253 -6.04 0.68 -13.62
C GLU A 253 -6.15 1.99 -14.43
N THR A 254 -6.22 1.87 -15.76
CA THR A 254 -6.28 2.97 -16.75
C THR A 254 -7.67 3.59 -16.93
N GLY A 255 -8.66 3.17 -16.15
CA GLY A 255 -10.00 3.75 -16.16
C GLY A 255 -10.88 3.36 -17.35
N GLU A 256 -10.60 2.24 -18.02
CA GLU A 256 -11.38 1.79 -19.19
C GLU A 256 -12.66 1.05 -18.81
N HIS A 257 -12.71 0.51 -17.59
CA HIS A 257 -13.82 -0.30 -17.12
C HIS A 257 -14.58 0.38 -15.96
N PRO A 258 -15.90 0.20 -15.88
CA PRO A 258 -16.64 0.57 -14.68
C PRO A 258 -16.24 -0.34 -13.52
N VAL A 259 -16.32 0.17 -12.29
CA VAL A 259 -15.98 -0.61 -11.09
C VAL A 259 -17.13 -1.58 -10.76
N GLY A 260 -16.83 -2.88 -10.77
CA GLY A 260 -17.76 -3.94 -10.42
C GLY A 260 -17.70 -4.34 -8.95
N LEU A 261 -16.49 -4.33 -8.38
CA LEU A 261 -16.22 -4.72 -7.01
C LEU A 261 -15.11 -3.85 -6.43
N LEU A 262 -15.26 -3.44 -5.18
CA LEU A 262 -14.22 -2.82 -4.37
C LEU A 262 -13.90 -3.71 -3.18
N ARG A 263 -12.62 -4.08 -3.04
CA ARG A 263 -12.11 -4.74 -1.85
C ARG A 263 -11.41 -3.72 -0.98
N MET A 264 -11.84 -3.58 0.27
CA MET A 264 -11.33 -2.57 1.21
C MET A 264 -11.02 -3.20 2.58
N GLN A 265 -10.29 -2.48 3.42
CA GLN A 265 -10.04 -2.89 4.81
C GLN A 265 -10.33 -1.74 5.76
N ALA A 266 -11.07 -2.00 6.83
CA ALA A 266 -11.45 -0.94 7.77
C ALA A 266 -10.27 -0.47 8.66
N GLY A 267 -9.22 -1.29 8.81
CA GLY A 267 -7.93 -0.82 9.31
C GLY A 267 -7.82 -0.35 10.76
N GLY A 268 -8.74 -0.73 11.65
CA GLY A 268 -8.77 -0.24 13.04
C GLY A 268 -9.39 1.16 13.17
N GLY A 269 -9.11 1.86 14.27
CA GLY A 269 -9.59 3.25 14.49
C GLY A 269 -11.02 3.39 15.05
N TRP A 270 -11.73 2.29 15.32
CA TRP A 270 -13.09 2.34 15.86
C TRP A 270 -13.17 2.93 17.28
N SER A 271 -12.09 2.83 18.07
CA SER A 271 -12.08 3.19 19.51
C SER A 271 -12.54 4.63 19.78
N ASP A 272 -12.30 5.53 18.83
CA ASP A 272 -12.62 6.96 18.95
C ASP A 272 -13.84 7.37 18.11
N GLY A 273 -14.56 6.39 17.55
CA GLY A 273 -15.64 6.59 16.57
C GLY A 273 -15.11 6.81 15.15
N VAL A 274 -16.01 7.14 14.21
CA VAL A 274 -15.63 7.42 12.81
C VAL A 274 -15.02 8.81 12.71
N VAL A 275 -13.74 8.90 12.39
CA VAL A 275 -13.01 10.15 12.20
C VAL A 275 -13.13 10.59 10.75
N PRO A 276 -13.43 11.88 10.46
CA PRO A 276 -13.43 12.37 9.08
C PRO A 276 -12.12 12.07 8.34
N GLY A 277 -12.24 11.30 7.26
CA GLY A 277 -11.13 10.94 6.39
C GLY A 277 -10.33 9.72 6.85
N ASP A 278 -10.80 8.97 7.85
CA ASP A 278 -10.30 7.64 8.16
C ASP A 278 -10.84 6.59 7.17
N ALA A 279 -10.41 5.33 7.34
CA ALA A 279 -10.78 4.24 6.46
C ALA A 279 -12.29 3.97 6.47
N ILE A 280 -12.96 4.04 7.63
CA ILE A 280 -14.40 3.78 7.75
C ILE A 280 -15.20 4.88 7.04
N HIS A 281 -14.82 6.13 7.23
CA HIS A 281 -15.41 7.28 6.54
C HIS A 281 -15.18 7.20 5.02
N ALA A 282 -13.97 6.81 4.59
CA ALA A 282 -13.66 6.60 3.19
C ALA A 282 -14.52 5.48 2.59
N ILE A 283 -14.65 4.32 3.26
CA ILE A 283 -15.53 3.23 2.80
C ILE A 283 -16.97 3.71 2.63
N ALA A 284 -17.51 4.46 3.60
CA ALA A 284 -18.86 5.00 3.51
C ALA A 284 -19.04 5.96 2.31
N GLN A 285 -18.02 6.78 2.00
CA GLN A 285 -18.01 7.65 0.81
C GLN A 285 -17.92 6.83 -0.49
N MET A 286 -17.08 5.79 -0.52
CA MET A 286 -16.93 4.89 -1.67
C MET A 286 -18.23 4.14 -1.98
N VAL A 287 -18.98 3.69 -0.96
CA VAL A 287 -20.32 3.10 -1.14
C VAL A 287 -21.29 4.07 -1.81
N ASN A 288 -21.16 5.37 -1.54
CA ASN A 288 -21.99 6.38 -2.19
C ASN A 288 -21.51 6.70 -3.62
N ALA A 289 -20.20 6.74 -3.84
CA ALA A 289 -19.58 7.04 -5.14
C ALA A 289 -19.79 5.89 -6.15
N PHE A 290 -19.79 4.65 -5.68
CA PHE A 290 -19.97 3.44 -6.48
C PHE A 290 -21.23 2.68 -6.05
N PRO A 291 -22.43 3.24 -6.26
CA PRO A 291 -23.70 2.64 -5.81
C PRO A 291 -24.02 1.30 -6.47
N ASP A 292 -23.20 0.96 -7.45
CA ASP A 292 -23.39 0.00 -8.51
C ASP A 292 -22.33 -1.11 -8.42
N ALA A 293 -21.32 -0.92 -7.57
CA ALA A 293 -20.31 -1.91 -7.22
C ALA A 293 -20.75 -2.75 -6.01
N ARG A 294 -20.17 -3.94 -5.88
CA ARG A 294 -20.15 -4.71 -4.63
C ARG A 294 -18.96 -4.29 -3.77
N PHE A 295 -19.02 -4.58 -2.48
CA PHE A 295 -17.99 -4.25 -1.52
C PHE A 295 -17.62 -5.50 -0.70
N LEU A 296 -16.34 -5.86 -0.71
CA LEU A 296 -15.76 -6.83 0.22
C LEU A 296 -14.92 -6.04 1.23
N VAL A 297 -15.31 -6.03 2.50
CA VAL A 297 -14.62 -5.25 3.52
C VAL A 297 -14.10 -6.16 4.62
N SER A 298 -12.78 -6.25 4.75
CA SER A 298 -12.15 -6.89 5.90
C SER A 298 -12.32 -6.04 7.15
N VAL A 299 -12.86 -6.65 8.21
CA VAL A 299 -13.10 -6.01 9.51
C VAL A 299 -12.53 -6.87 10.63
N PRO A 300 -11.82 -6.29 11.61
CA PRO A 300 -11.42 -7.03 12.80
C PRO A 300 -12.64 -7.59 13.55
N ALA A 301 -12.50 -8.79 14.11
CA ALA A 301 -13.57 -9.48 14.84
C ALA A 301 -14.19 -8.65 15.96
N GLU A 302 -13.38 -7.89 16.69
CA GLU A 302 -13.83 -7.09 17.83
C GLU A 302 -14.66 -5.86 17.44
N VAL A 303 -14.64 -5.44 16.17
CA VAL A 303 -15.45 -4.31 15.65
C VAL A 303 -16.49 -4.74 14.61
N ALA A 304 -16.60 -6.03 14.30
CA ALA A 304 -17.48 -6.52 13.24
C ALA A 304 -18.96 -6.17 13.47
N GLU A 305 -19.49 -6.41 14.68
CA GLU A 305 -20.88 -6.10 15.02
C GLU A 305 -21.19 -4.58 15.00
N PRO A 306 -20.41 -3.70 15.65
CA PRO A 306 -20.69 -2.27 15.58
C PRO A 306 -20.49 -1.71 14.16
N PHE A 307 -19.56 -2.24 13.37
CA PHE A 307 -19.39 -1.88 11.97
C PHE A 307 -20.59 -2.31 11.11
N GLU A 308 -21.08 -3.54 11.30
CA GLU A 308 -22.29 -4.05 10.64
C GLU A 308 -23.49 -3.15 10.95
N SER A 309 -23.69 -2.83 12.23
CA SER A 309 -24.77 -1.94 12.67
C SER A 309 -24.67 -0.56 12.01
N LEU A 310 -23.48 0.03 11.96
CA LEU A 310 -23.23 1.29 11.26
C LEU A 310 -23.60 1.18 9.78
N ALA A 311 -23.09 0.17 9.08
CA ALA A 311 -23.33 0.00 7.64
C ALA A 311 -24.82 -0.16 7.33
N ARG A 312 -25.52 -1.03 8.07
CA ARG A 312 -26.96 -1.28 7.89
C ARG A 312 -27.81 -0.03 8.15
N THR A 313 -27.44 0.75 9.14
CA THR A 313 -28.29 1.88 9.57
C THR A 313 -27.98 3.18 8.82
N THR A 314 -26.82 3.31 8.18
CA THR A 314 -26.35 4.62 7.70
C THR A 314 -25.96 4.67 6.23
N TRP A 315 -25.54 3.55 5.64
CA TRP A 315 -25.00 3.53 4.28
C TRP A 315 -26.10 3.41 3.22
N ARG A 316 -25.82 3.92 2.02
CA ARG A 316 -26.77 3.94 0.90
C ARG A 316 -26.69 2.67 0.05
N LEU A 317 -26.87 1.51 0.68
CA LEU A 317 -26.89 0.23 -0.02
C LEU A 317 -28.21 0.05 -0.80
N ARG A 318 -28.13 -0.46 -2.02
CA ARG A 318 -29.22 -0.51 -3.00
C ARG A 318 -29.53 -1.92 -3.51
N ARG A 319 -28.64 -2.89 -3.26
CA ARG A 319 -28.72 -4.25 -3.81
C ARG A 319 -28.46 -5.28 -2.74
N ASP A 320 -29.10 -6.43 -2.87
CA ASP A 320 -28.91 -7.55 -1.95
C ASP A 320 -27.44 -7.96 -1.93
N THR A 321 -26.91 -8.18 -0.73
CA THR A 321 -25.50 -8.55 -0.52
C THR A 321 -24.52 -7.58 -1.21
N GLN A 322 -24.87 -6.29 -1.29
CA GLN A 322 -23.96 -5.28 -1.84
C GLN A 322 -22.69 -5.14 -0.99
N LEU A 323 -22.79 -5.33 0.31
CA LEU A 323 -21.66 -5.29 1.25
C LEU A 323 -21.48 -6.67 1.89
N ILE A 324 -20.27 -7.23 1.80
CA ILE A 324 -19.87 -8.42 2.54
C ILE A 324 -18.76 -8.03 3.51
N LEU A 325 -18.98 -8.30 4.78
CA LEU A 325 -18.01 -8.11 5.85
C LEU A 325 -17.23 -9.40 6.05
N CYS A 326 -15.93 -9.38 5.73
CA CYS A 326 -15.01 -10.48 5.97
C CYS A 326 -14.41 -10.28 7.37
N VAL A 327 -14.85 -11.09 8.34
CA VAL A 327 -14.45 -10.93 9.73
C VAL A 327 -13.13 -11.64 9.99
N ASP A 328 -12.10 -10.89 10.33
CA ASP A 328 -10.75 -11.40 10.52
C ASP A 328 -10.40 -11.50 12.02
N ALA A 329 -9.78 -12.62 12.42
CA ALA A 329 -9.34 -12.85 13.80
C ALA A 329 -8.09 -12.05 14.20
N THR A 330 -7.40 -11.48 13.20
CA THR A 330 -6.26 -10.58 13.36
C THR A 330 -6.67 -9.18 12.93
N HIS A 331 -5.91 -8.15 13.29
CA HIS A 331 -6.25 -6.77 12.94
C HIS A 331 -5.62 -6.42 11.57
N PRO A 332 -6.38 -6.45 10.45
CA PRO A 332 -5.87 -5.93 9.19
C PRO A 332 -5.57 -4.43 9.30
N GLY A 333 -4.54 -3.98 8.59
CA GLY A 333 -4.35 -2.55 8.31
C GLY A 333 -5.43 -2.03 7.35
N ALA A 334 -5.40 -0.74 7.03
CA ALA A 334 -6.35 -0.12 6.10
C ALA A 334 -6.01 -0.35 4.62
N TRP A 335 -4.86 -0.97 4.34
CA TRP A 335 -4.19 -0.92 3.04
C TRP A 335 -4.52 -2.15 2.18
N ALA A 336 -5.75 -2.20 1.67
CA ALA A 336 -6.19 -3.31 0.85
C ALA A 336 -5.28 -3.49 -0.38
N GLN A 337 -4.91 -2.42 -1.08
CA GLN A 337 -4.12 -2.54 -2.30
C GLN A 337 -2.74 -3.18 -2.04
N ASP A 338 -2.17 -3.03 -0.85
CA ASP A 338 -0.82 -3.50 -0.57
C ASP A 338 -0.71 -5.00 -0.33
N ASN A 339 -1.80 -5.67 0.09
CA ASN A 339 -1.76 -7.08 0.43
C ASN A 339 -2.28 -8.03 -0.66
N ALA A 340 -2.76 -7.51 -1.78
CA ALA A 340 -3.04 -8.29 -2.99
C ALA A 340 -3.34 -7.38 -4.19
N LYS A 341 -3.01 -7.83 -5.40
CA LYS A 341 -3.38 -7.17 -6.65
C LYS A 341 -4.71 -7.68 -7.17
N ALA A 342 -5.57 -6.76 -7.63
CA ALA A 342 -6.83 -7.11 -8.26
C ALA A 342 -6.62 -7.69 -9.67
N GLY A 343 -7.44 -8.67 -10.04
CA GLY A 343 -7.41 -9.29 -11.36
C GLY A 343 -8.62 -10.18 -11.62
N ALA A 344 -8.50 -11.03 -12.63
CA ALA A 344 -9.48 -12.04 -12.98
C ALA A 344 -8.82 -13.32 -13.49
N LEU A 345 -9.52 -14.43 -13.31
CA LEU A 345 -9.27 -15.68 -14.02
C LEU A 345 -9.97 -15.63 -15.37
N LEU A 346 -9.21 -15.85 -16.45
CA LEU A 346 -9.72 -15.88 -17.81
C LEU A 346 -10.33 -17.25 -18.14
N ASP A 347 -11.36 -17.27 -18.98
CA ASP A 347 -11.89 -18.49 -19.59
C ASP A 347 -11.03 -18.98 -20.77
N SER A 348 -11.42 -20.10 -21.38
CA SER A 348 -10.74 -20.65 -22.56
C SER A 348 -10.74 -19.74 -23.80
N SER A 349 -11.59 -18.69 -23.82
CA SER A 349 -11.63 -17.68 -24.89
C SER A 349 -10.79 -16.44 -24.54
N GLY A 350 -10.13 -16.42 -23.38
CA GLY A 350 -9.35 -15.27 -22.91
C GLY A 350 -10.18 -14.16 -22.28
N ASN A 351 -11.48 -14.38 -22.02
CA ASN A 351 -12.33 -13.37 -21.40
C ASN A 351 -12.29 -13.49 -19.88
N PRO A 352 -12.35 -12.39 -19.12
CA PRO A 352 -12.55 -12.44 -17.68
C PRO A 352 -13.77 -13.28 -17.32
N ALA A 353 -13.58 -14.36 -16.55
CA ALA A 353 -14.64 -15.26 -16.11
C ALA A 353 -14.97 -15.10 -14.61
N THR A 354 -13.94 -14.93 -13.78
CA THR A 354 -14.08 -14.79 -12.33
C THR A 354 -13.10 -13.76 -11.79
N LEU A 355 -13.57 -12.77 -11.04
CA LEU A 355 -12.68 -11.83 -10.34
C LEU A 355 -11.84 -12.57 -9.29
N ALA A 356 -10.56 -12.20 -9.14
CA ALA A 356 -9.64 -12.89 -8.23
C ALA A 356 -8.57 -11.93 -7.68
N SER A 357 -8.15 -12.17 -6.43
CA SER A 357 -7.01 -11.49 -5.82
C SER A 357 -5.74 -12.32 -6.01
N LEU A 358 -4.63 -11.71 -6.42
CA LEU A 358 -3.30 -12.31 -6.28
C LEU A 358 -2.59 -11.71 -5.07
N ALA A 359 -2.49 -12.49 -4.00
CA ALA A 359 -1.74 -12.15 -2.80
C ALA A 359 -0.24 -12.40 -3.02
N PRO A 360 0.65 -11.58 -2.42
CA PRO A 360 2.08 -11.87 -2.40
C PRO A 360 2.38 -13.07 -1.50
N ARG A 361 3.65 -13.50 -1.53
CA ARG A 361 4.22 -14.52 -0.63
C ARG A 361 3.80 -14.31 0.83
N TYR A 362 3.84 -13.05 1.25
CA TYR A 362 3.19 -12.54 2.44
C TYR A 362 3.02 -11.03 2.27
N ALA A 363 2.00 -10.45 2.89
CA ALA A 363 1.85 -9.00 2.93
C ALA A 363 2.99 -8.42 3.78
N SER A 364 3.59 -7.34 3.28
CA SER A 364 4.74 -6.73 3.93
C SER A 364 4.69 -5.22 3.95
N GLN A 365 5.54 -4.62 4.80
CA GLN A 365 5.80 -3.19 4.90
C GLN A 365 7.31 -2.91 4.88
N GLY A 366 7.64 -1.63 4.71
CA GLY A 366 9.01 -1.15 4.68
C GLY A 366 9.67 -1.36 3.31
N GLU A 367 10.41 -0.35 2.89
CA GLU A 367 11.07 -0.29 1.59
C GLU A 367 12.30 -1.19 1.51
N GLY A 368 13.01 -1.34 2.63
CA GLY A 368 14.30 -2.02 2.68
C GLY A 368 14.25 -3.50 3.11
N HIS A 369 13.14 -3.99 3.67
CA HIS A 369 13.19 -5.23 4.49
C HIS A 369 12.03 -6.21 4.40
N SER A 370 10.97 -5.96 3.63
CA SER A 370 9.77 -6.84 3.59
C SER A 370 9.31 -7.30 4.97
N LEU A 371 9.08 -6.34 5.85
CA LEU A 371 8.66 -6.63 7.22
C LEU A 371 7.25 -7.22 7.17
N PHE A 372 7.05 -8.37 7.79
CA PHE A 372 5.79 -9.10 7.71
C PHE A 372 4.65 -8.38 8.41
N GLU A 373 3.50 -8.40 7.75
CA GLU A 373 2.23 -7.86 8.23
C GLU A 373 1.21 -9.00 8.39
N PRO A 374 1.14 -9.64 9.58
CA PRO A 374 0.26 -10.78 9.82
C PRO A 374 -1.20 -10.47 9.51
N GLY A 375 -1.72 -9.36 10.03
CA GLY A 375 -3.12 -8.96 9.85
C GLY A 375 -3.51 -8.73 8.40
N ALA A 376 -2.59 -8.17 7.61
CA ALA A 376 -2.82 -7.96 6.19
C ALA A 376 -2.71 -9.28 5.38
N SER A 377 -1.82 -10.19 5.77
CA SER A 377 -1.65 -11.48 5.11
C SER A 377 -2.84 -12.40 5.35
N TYR A 378 -3.28 -12.54 6.61
CA TYR A 378 -4.36 -13.47 6.97
C TYR A 378 -5.76 -13.01 6.58
N ALA A 379 -5.93 -11.73 6.23
CA ALA A 379 -7.19 -11.22 5.66
C ALA A 379 -7.62 -11.97 4.38
N MET A 380 -6.69 -12.64 3.69
CA MET A 380 -6.98 -13.45 2.51
C MET A 380 -7.94 -14.61 2.80
N ASP A 381 -7.90 -15.20 3.99
CA ASP A 381 -8.80 -16.32 4.34
C ASP A 381 -10.25 -15.82 4.49
N GLY A 382 -10.44 -14.62 5.02
CA GLY A 382 -11.74 -13.97 5.08
C GLY A 382 -12.33 -13.72 3.68
N LEU A 383 -11.50 -13.32 2.72
CA LEU A 383 -11.92 -13.16 1.31
C LEU A 383 -12.29 -14.50 0.67
N ALA A 384 -11.45 -15.52 0.85
CA ALA A 384 -11.71 -16.86 0.33
C ALA A 384 -13.00 -17.46 0.92
N ALA A 385 -13.22 -17.30 2.24
CA ALA A 385 -14.45 -17.72 2.91
C ALA A 385 -15.69 -16.96 2.40
N ALA A 386 -15.52 -15.72 1.92
CA ALA A 386 -16.59 -14.95 1.28
C ALA A 386 -16.87 -15.36 -0.17
N GLY A 387 -16.18 -16.40 -0.67
CA GLY A 387 -16.32 -16.90 -2.03
C GLY A 387 -15.54 -16.10 -3.08
N HIS A 388 -14.65 -15.19 -2.66
CA HIS A 388 -13.76 -14.47 -3.56
C HIS A 388 -12.48 -15.30 -3.79
N PRO A 389 -12.17 -15.72 -5.04
CA PRO A 389 -10.93 -16.44 -5.32
C PRO A 389 -9.69 -15.65 -4.91
N VAL A 390 -8.80 -16.30 -4.18
CA VAL A 390 -7.49 -15.78 -3.83
C VAL A 390 -6.43 -16.76 -4.31
N LEU A 391 -5.40 -16.23 -4.98
CA LEU A 391 -4.19 -16.92 -5.38
C LEU A 391 -3.03 -16.39 -4.52
N GLN A 392 -2.01 -17.22 -4.28
CA GLN A 392 -0.82 -16.80 -3.53
C GLN A 392 0.45 -16.95 -4.38
N SER A 393 1.03 -15.79 -4.74
CA SER A 393 2.28 -15.72 -5.47
C SER A 393 3.46 -16.18 -4.62
N PRO A 394 4.48 -16.85 -5.20
CA PRO A 394 5.74 -17.09 -4.50
C PRO A 394 6.60 -15.81 -4.36
N LEU A 395 6.23 -14.73 -5.06
CA LEU A 395 6.96 -13.46 -5.10
C LEU A 395 6.48 -12.49 -4.02
N LEU A 396 7.36 -11.57 -3.63
CA LEU A 396 7.03 -10.47 -2.74
C LEU A 396 6.61 -9.24 -3.54
N PHE A 397 5.52 -8.60 -3.15
CA PHE A 397 5.15 -7.31 -3.69
C PHE A 397 4.18 -6.56 -2.77
N GLN A 398 4.07 -5.25 -2.99
CA GLN A 398 2.99 -4.41 -2.49
C GLN A 398 2.22 -3.86 -3.69
N GLY A 399 0.90 -4.04 -3.75
CA GLY A 399 0.12 -3.65 -4.93
C GLY A 399 0.10 -2.14 -5.20
N GLY A 400 0.32 -1.27 -4.20
CA GLY A 400 0.49 0.18 -4.40
C GLY A 400 1.74 0.55 -5.21
N ASN A 401 2.72 -0.36 -5.31
CA ASN A 401 3.91 -0.20 -6.15
C ASN A 401 3.74 -0.74 -7.58
N PHE A 402 2.58 -1.29 -7.92
CA PHE A 402 2.28 -1.85 -9.23
C PHE A 402 1.10 -1.11 -9.85
N LEU A 403 1.31 -0.55 -11.03
CA LEU A 403 0.25 0.03 -11.85
C LEU A 403 0.15 -0.80 -13.12
N VAL A 404 -1.03 -1.40 -13.34
CA VAL A 404 -1.30 -2.19 -14.55
C VAL A 404 -1.97 -1.27 -15.55
N VAL A 405 -1.35 -1.10 -16.70
CA VAL A 405 -1.68 -0.07 -17.68
C VAL A 405 -1.97 -0.76 -19.00
N HIS A 406 -3.06 -0.36 -19.66
CA HIS A 406 -3.25 -0.63 -21.07
C HIS A 406 -2.82 0.62 -21.85
N ASP A 407 -1.81 0.48 -22.71
CA ASP A 407 -1.33 1.58 -23.54
C ASP A 407 -2.15 1.64 -24.84
N PRO A 408 -3.02 2.64 -25.03
CA PRO A 408 -3.85 2.73 -26.23
C PRO A 408 -3.03 2.93 -27.52
N CYS A 409 -1.80 3.45 -27.43
CA CYS A 409 -0.94 3.66 -28.59
C CYS A 409 -0.45 2.34 -29.19
N SER A 410 0.02 1.42 -28.33
CA SER A 410 0.62 0.15 -28.74
C SER A 410 -0.35 -1.03 -28.66
N GLY A 411 -1.38 -0.93 -27.83
CA GLY A 411 -2.23 -2.05 -27.41
C GLY A 411 -1.57 -2.97 -26.37
N ASP A 412 -0.35 -2.64 -25.91
CA ASP A 412 0.37 -3.44 -24.92
C ASP A 412 -0.29 -3.31 -23.54
N ARG A 413 -0.31 -4.43 -22.80
CA ARG A 413 -0.54 -4.45 -21.36
C ARG A 413 0.80 -4.30 -20.65
N LEU A 414 0.96 -3.23 -19.91
CA LEU A 414 2.18 -2.89 -19.19
C LEU A 414 1.96 -3.09 -17.69
N LEU A 415 2.96 -3.65 -17.00
CA LEU A 415 3.11 -3.51 -15.57
C LEU A 415 4.18 -2.46 -15.30
N VAL A 416 3.81 -1.32 -14.75
CA VAL A 416 4.76 -0.32 -14.26
C VAL A 416 5.02 -0.61 -12.78
N ALA A 417 6.24 -1.04 -12.47
CA ALA A 417 6.65 -1.42 -11.13
C ALA A 417 7.63 -0.41 -10.52
N GLY A 418 7.43 -0.09 -9.24
CA GLY A 418 8.44 0.63 -8.46
C GLY A 418 9.71 -0.21 -8.30
N GLU A 419 10.88 0.41 -8.43
CA GLU A 419 12.19 -0.27 -8.32
C GLU A 419 12.34 -1.06 -7.01
N GLY A 420 11.70 -0.59 -5.92
CA GLY A 420 11.71 -1.26 -4.63
C GLY A 420 11.19 -2.69 -4.71
N GLU A 421 10.19 -2.97 -5.54
CA GLU A 421 9.63 -4.32 -5.69
C GLU A 421 10.52 -5.26 -6.51
N ILE A 422 11.28 -4.71 -7.45
CA ILE A 422 12.33 -5.48 -8.13
C ILE A 422 13.39 -5.91 -7.12
N LEU A 423 13.86 -4.96 -6.31
CA LEU A 423 14.91 -5.20 -5.32
C LEU A 423 14.44 -6.10 -4.18
N ARG A 424 13.16 -6.02 -3.80
CA ARG A 424 12.56 -6.88 -2.78
C ARG A 424 12.73 -8.37 -3.08
N ASN A 425 12.57 -8.76 -4.34
CA ASN A 425 12.69 -10.15 -4.78
C ASN A 425 14.14 -10.58 -5.04
N THR A 426 15.09 -9.63 -5.10
CA THR A 426 16.51 -10.01 -5.06
C THR A 426 16.90 -10.61 -3.71
N ALA A 427 16.18 -10.27 -2.62
CA ALA A 427 16.36 -10.93 -1.33
C ALA A 427 15.94 -12.42 -1.35
N LEU A 428 15.16 -12.85 -2.35
CA LEU A 428 14.83 -14.26 -2.60
C LEU A 428 15.88 -14.96 -3.47
N GLY A 429 16.96 -14.27 -3.86
CA GLY A 429 18.03 -14.79 -4.70
C GLY A 429 17.75 -14.76 -6.20
N LEU A 430 16.77 -13.97 -6.63
CA LEU A 430 16.51 -13.67 -8.04
C LEU A 430 17.34 -12.47 -8.51
N THR A 431 17.74 -12.49 -9.78
CA THR A 431 18.33 -11.30 -10.42
C THR A 431 17.25 -10.29 -10.81
N PRO A 432 17.55 -8.99 -10.93
CA PRO A 432 16.58 -8.00 -11.38
C PRO A 432 15.89 -8.33 -12.71
N ALA A 433 16.60 -8.98 -13.63
CA ALA A 433 16.03 -9.43 -14.90
C ALA A 433 15.03 -10.58 -14.72
N GLN A 434 15.37 -11.57 -13.89
CA GLN A 434 14.45 -12.67 -13.55
C GLN A 434 13.20 -12.16 -12.83
N VAL A 435 13.33 -11.15 -11.95
CA VAL A 435 12.17 -10.57 -11.26
C VAL A 435 11.22 -9.87 -12.23
N ARG A 436 11.75 -9.05 -13.16
CA ARG A 436 10.90 -8.40 -14.18
C ARG A 436 10.17 -9.42 -15.06
N GLU A 437 10.85 -10.49 -15.44
CA GLU A 437 10.24 -11.55 -16.24
C GLU A 437 9.19 -12.33 -15.44
N ALA A 438 9.48 -12.64 -14.18
CA ALA A 438 8.54 -13.30 -13.28
C ALA A 438 7.29 -12.44 -13.07
N PHE A 439 7.43 -11.14 -12.83
CA PHE A 439 6.30 -10.22 -12.75
C PHE A 439 5.52 -10.12 -14.06
N ARG A 440 6.21 -10.03 -15.20
CA ARG A 440 5.55 -10.01 -16.52
C ARG A 440 4.60 -11.22 -16.69
N ILE A 441 5.09 -12.40 -16.36
CA ILE A 441 4.33 -13.67 -16.45
C ILE A 441 3.24 -13.75 -15.38
N GLU A 442 3.57 -13.49 -14.12
CA GLU A 442 2.68 -13.64 -12.97
C GLU A 442 1.44 -12.73 -13.06
N PHE A 443 1.60 -11.51 -13.57
CA PHE A 443 0.51 -10.53 -13.69
C PHE A 443 -0.21 -10.59 -15.05
N GLY A 444 0.22 -11.46 -15.97
CA GLY A 444 -0.42 -11.62 -17.28
C GLY A 444 -0.33 -10.34 -18.13
N VAL A 445 0.86 -9.73 -18.20
CA VAL A 445 1.14 -8.52 -18.97
C VAL A 445 2.16 -8.79 -20.08
N ASP A 446 2.23 -7.90 -21.07
CA ASP A 446 3.15 -8.01 -22.19
C ASP A 446 4.55 -7.53 -21.82
N ARG A 447 4.64 -6.50 -20.96
CA ARG A 447 5.92 -5.91 -20.54
C ARG A 447 5.89 -5.48 -19.07
N CYS A 448 7.01 -5.68 -18.37
CA CYS A 448 7.24 -5.12 -17.04
C CYS A 448 8.28 -4.00 -17.12
N LEU A 449 7.85 -2.78 -16.83
CA LEU A 449 8.68 -1.58 -16.76
C LEU A 449 9.02 -1.27 -15.31
N THR A 450 10.14 -0.59 -15.09
CA THR A 450 10.58 -0.20 -13.73
C THR A 450 10.78 1.29 -13.67
N LEU A 451 10.14 1.95 -12.71
CA LEU A 451 10.36 3.36 -12.40
C LEU A 451 11.11 3.51 -11.07
N PRO A 452 11.94 4.54 -10.90
CA PRO A 452 12.55 4.86 -9.61
C PRO A 452 11.48 5.06 -8.53
N SER A 453 11.71 4.54 -7.32
CA SER A 453 10.82 4.71 -6.16
C SER A 453 11.16 6.03 -5.46
N VAL A 454 10.56 7.13 -5.95
CA VAL A 454 10.79 8.47 -5.39
C VAL A 454 10.03 8.64 -4.08
N SER A 455 8.76 8.22 -4.06
CA SER A 455 7.93 8.07 -2.85
C SER A 455 8.02 6.66 -2.25
N TYR A 456 7.31 6.43 -1.15
CA TYR A 456 7.19 5.10 -0.53
C TYR A 456 6.51 4.10 -1.47
N HIS A 457 5.45 4.53 -2.15
CA HIS A 457 4.76 3.76 -3.17
C HIS A 457 4.64 4.54 -4.48
N LEU A 458 4.68 3.80 -5.60
CA LEU A 458 4.58 4.35 -6.94
C LEU A 458 3.25 5.07 -7.20
N ASP A 459 2.16 4.60 -6.59
CA ASP A 459 0.83 5.20 -6.70
C ASP A 459 0.66 6.56 -5.99
N PHE A 460 1.72 7.09 -5.36
CA PHE A 460 1.81 8.50 -4.95
C PHE A 460 2.61 9.36 -5.93
N ASP A 461 3.41 8.74 -6.78
CA ASP A 461 4.26 9.42 -7.75
C ASP A 461 3.53 9.66 -9.06
N VAL A 462 2.75 8.67 -9.49
CA VAL A 462 2.05 8.67 -10.77
C VAL A 462 0.74 7.88 -10.70
N SER A 463 -0.27 8.31 -11.47
CA SER A 463 -1.40 7.46 -11.86
C SER A 463 -1.62 7.56 -13.37
N PHE A 464 -2.17 6.50 -13.97
CA PHE A 464 -2.34 6.41 -15.42
C PHE A 464 -3.81 6.37 -15.82
N ARG A 465 -4.14 7.02 -16.94
CA ARG A 465 -5.44 6.92 -17.58
C ARG A 465 -5.27 6.74 -19.08
N ALA A 466 -5.95 5.76 -19.67
CA ALA A 466 -6.14 5.71 -21.10
C ALA A 466 -7.23 6.72 -21.49
N HIS A 467 -6.91 7.68 -22.35
CA HIS A 467 -7.87 8.72 -22.75
C HIS A 467 -7.69 9.06 -24.22
N ALA A 468 -8.74 8.81 -25.01
CA ALA A 468 -8.66 8.78 -26.47
C ALA A 468 -7.53 7.82 -26.91
N ASP A 469 -6.60 8.31 -27.74
CA ASP A 469 -5.48 7.51 -28.23
C ASP A 469 -4.20 7.68 -27.38
N ASP A 470 -4.26 8.43 -26.26
CA ASP A 470 -3.09 8.72 -25.42
C ASP A 470 -3.10 7.93 -24.10
N LEU A 471 -1.92 7.50 -23.67
CA LEU A 471 -1.66 7.17 -22.27
C LEU A 471 -1.31 8.44 -21.49
N VAL A 472 -2.15 8.82 -20.52
CA VAL A 472 -1.99 10.03 -19.72
C VAL A 472 -1.46 9.67 -18.35
N ALA A 473 -0.35 10.29 -17.96
CA ALA A 473 0.24 10.15 -16.62
C ALA A 473 -0.04 11.41 -15.79
N LEU A 474 -0.84 11.26 -14.72
CA LEU A 474 -1.01 12.29 -13.71
C LEU A 474 0.18 12.27 -12.75
N VAL A 475 0.85 13.40 -12.56
CA VAL A 475 2.09 13.51 -11.77
C VAL A 475 2.03 14.68 -10.79
N ASN A 476 2.90 14.67 -9.77
CA ASN A 476 2.89 15.71 -8.74
C ASN A 476 3.43 17.06 -9.27
N ASP A 477 2.61 18.11 -9.19
CA ASP A 477 3.02 19.51 -9.33
C ASP A 477 3.35 20.12 -7.95
N ILE A 478 4.54 19.78 -7.46
CA ILE A 478 5.02 20.21 -6.15
C ILE A 478 5.05 21.74 -6.04
N PRO A 479 5.59 22.50 -7.01
CA PRO A 479 5.58 23.96 -6.94
C PRO A 479 4.17 24.55 -6.84
N ALA A 480 3.21 24.10 -7.65
CA ALA A 480 1.85 24.62 -7.59
C ALA A 480 1.19 24.34 -6.23
N ALA A 481 1.33 23.12 -5.69
CA ALA A 481 0.82 22.76 -4.38
C ALA A 481 1.42 23.64 -3.26
N VAL A 482 2.74 23.81 -3.26
CA VAL A 482 3.45 24.68 -2.30
C VAL A 482 2.89 26.11 -2.35
N ARG A 483 2.71 26.68 -3.55
CA ARG A 483 2.17 28.05 -3.70
C ARG A 483 0.75 28.19 -3.17
N ILE A 484 -0.10 27.18 -3.35
CA ILE A 484 -1.47 27.20 -2.84
C ILE A 484 -1.46 27.10 -1.32
N ILE A 485 -0.73 26.13 -0.76
CA ILE A 485 -0.61 25.90 0.68
C ILE A 485 -0.08 27.15 1.39
N LEU A 486 0.97 27.78 0.85
CA LEU A 486 1.52 29.01 1.42
C LEU A 486 0.54 30.19 1.34
N GLY A 487 -0.24 30.28 0.25
CA GLY A 487 -1.34 31.26 0.14
C GLY A 487 -2.37 31.12 1.25
N LEU A 488 -2.83 29.89 1.50
CA LEU A 488 -3.77 29.58 2.59
C LEU A 488 -3.17 29.90 3.97
N GLY A 489 -1.88 29.61 4.14
CA GLY A 489 -1.15 29.94 5.37
C GLY A 489 -1.03 31.44 5.62
N ILE A 490 -0.76 32.26 4.59
CA ILE A 490 -0.76 33.73 4.71
C ILE A 490 -2.11 34.22 5.25
N ASP A 491 -3.21 33.75 4.65
CA ASP A 491 -4.56 34.14 5.05
C ASP A 491 -4.90 33.70 6.47
N ALA A 492 -4.46 32.50 6.88
CA ALA A 492 -4.61 32.01 8.25
C ALA A 492 -3.84 32.87 9.26
N LEU A 493 -2.55 33.14 8.99
CA LEU A 493 -1.70 33.93 9.88
C LEU A 493 -2.18 35.37 10.00
N GLN A 494 -2.69 35.97 8.91
CA GLN A 494 -3.28 37.30 8.93
C GLN A 494 -4.57 37.35 9.76
N ARG A 495 -5.51 36.42 9.54
CA ARG A 495 -6.80 36.38 10.26
C ARG A 495 -6.62 36.32 11.78
N HIS A 496 -5.56 35.68 12.25
CA HIS A 496 -5.25 35.53 13.66
C HIS A 496 -4.18 36.51 14.18
N GLY A 497 -3.80 37.51 13.38
CA GLY A 497 -2.87 38.57 13.78
C GLY A 497 -1.42 38.13 14.00
N THR A 498 -1.03 36.94 13.54
CA THR A 498 0.38 36.48 13.56
C THR A 498 1.19 37.17 12.47
N LEU A 499 0.53 37.51 11.36
CA LEU A 499 1.05 38.33 10.26
C LEU A 499 0.24 39.63 10.19
N SER A 500 0.92 40.78 10.06
CA SER A 500 0.20 42.06 9.93
C SER A 500 -0.52 42.14 8.58
N PRO A 501 -1.59 42.96 8.44
CA PRO A 501 -2.24 43.15 7.14
C PRO A 501 -1.29 43.66 6.05
N ALA A 502 -0.33 44.52 6.40
CA ALA A 502 0.67 45.03 5.45
C ALA A 502 1.63 43.92 5.00
N ASP A 503 2.14 43.12 5.94
CA ASP A 503 3.02 41.99 5.62
C ASP A 503 2.30 40.92 4.80
N ALA A 504 1.01 40.68 5.06
CA ALA A 504 0.21 39.74 4.28
C ALA A 504 0.03 40.19 2.82
N VAL A 505 -0.18 41.49 2.58
CA VAL A 505 -0.23 42.05 1.22
C VAL A 505 1.11 41.86 0.51
N ILE A 506 2.23 42.13 1.19
CA ILE A 506 3.57 41.91 0.66
C ILE A 506 3.78 40.42 0.34
N ALA A 507 3.54 39.53 1.30
CA ALA A 507 3.71 38.08 1.12
C ALA A 507 2.88 37.55 -0.07
N HIS A 508 1.64 38.00 -0.22
CA HIS A 508 0.82 37.65 -1.38
C HIS A 508 1.38 38.18 -2.70
N ALA A 509 1.99 39.37 -2.72
CA ALA A 509 2.65 39.92 -3.90
C ALA A 509 3.90 39.11 -4.28
N GLU A 510 4.79 38.86 -3.32
CA GLU A 510 6.01 38.06 -3.53
C GLU A 510 5.66 36.65 -4.03
N ARG A 511 4.63 36.01 -3.44
CA ARG A 511 4.14 34.69 -3.87
C ARG A 511 3.65 34.68 -5.32
N ARG A 512 2.91 35.70 -5.75
CA ARG A 512 2.41 35.81 -7.15
C ARG A 512 3.53 36.10 -8.13
N GLN A 513 4.56 36.82 -7.71
CA GLN A 513 5.71 37.18 -8.55
C GLN A 513 6.78 36.08 -8.58
N GLY A 514 6.65 35.03 -7.77
CA GLY A 514 7.65 33.95 -7.68
C GLY A 514 8.92 34.37 -6.94
N HIS A 515 8.84 35.40 -6.10
CA HIS A 515 9.96 35.87 -5.30
C HIS A 515 10.05 35.08 -3.98
N ASP A 516 10.78 33.97 -4.04
CA ASP A 516 10.72 32.96 -2.98
C ASP A 516 11.44 33.34 -1.71
N LEU A 517 12.62 33.95 -1.83
CA LEU A 517 13.41 34.33 -0.67
C LEU A 517 12.69 35.39 0.21
N PRO A 518 12.16 36.51 -0.34
CA PRO A 518 11.40 37.47 0.46
C PRO A 518 10.14 36.88 1.07
N LEU A 519 9.41 36.04 0.33
CA LEU A 519 8.24 35.34 0.84
C LEU A 519 8.60 34.44 2.03
N LEU A 520 9.63 33.61 1.85
CA LEU A 520 10.10 32.69 2.87
C LEU A 520 10.57 33.46 4.11
N ASP A 521 11.27 34.59 3.96
CA ASP A 521 11.75 35.41 5.07
C ASP A 521 10.58 35.98 5.88
N CYS A 522 9.57 36.51 5.19
CA CYS A 522 8.36 37.01 5.81
C CYS A 522 7.63 35.93 6.64
N LEU A 523 7.41 34.75 6.04
CA LEU A 523 6.65 33.67 6.67
C LEU A 523 7.40 32.97 7.80
N THR A 524 8.68 32.64 7.59
CA THR A 524 9.51 32.02 8.64
C THR A 524 9.61 32.96 9.85
N ALA A 525 9.85 34.26 9.64
CA ALA A 525 9.88 35.22 10.74
C ALA A 525 8.55 35.30 11.50
N ALA A 526 7.40 35.24 10.81
CA ALA A 526 6.10 35.25 11.45
C ALA A 526 5.85 34.00 12.31
N VAL A 527 6.20 32.83 11.80
CA VAL A 527 6.05 31.55 12.49
C VAL A 527 7.01 31.45 13.68
N ASP A 528 8.29 31.80 13.51
CA ASP A 528 9.31 31.67 14.55
C ASP A 528 9.03 32.56 15.76
N ARG A 529 8.42 33.74 15.58
CA ARG A 529 7.97 34.60 16.70
C ARG A 529 7.01 33.90 17.66
N THR A 530 6.30 32.88 17.19
CA THR A 530 5.34 32.11 18.00
C THR A 530 5.97 30.91 18.69
N ARG A 531 7.23 30.59 18.39
CA ARG A 531 7.94 29.41 18.88
C ARG A 531 9.09 29.79 19.81
N LYS A 532 9.18 29.10 20.95
CA LYS A 532 10.39 29.13 21.78
C LYS A 532 11.40 28.11 21.25
N ALA A 533 12.68 28.46 21.20
CA ALA A 533 13.73 27.56 20.73
C ALA A 533 13.68 26.21 21.46
N GLY A 534 13.75 25.11 20.69
CA GLY A 534 13.70 23.73 21.20
C GLY A 534 12.34 23.24 21.68
N GLN A 535 11.29 24.06 21.65
CA GLN A 535 9.93 23.64 22.04
C GLN A 535 9.09 23.25 20.80
N PRO A 536 8.08 22.37 20.97
CA PRO A 536 7.05 22.16 19.96
C PRO A 536 6.33 23.46 19.59
N PHE A 537 5.74 23.51 18.39
CA PHE A 537 4.81 24.57 18.02
C PHE A 537 3.60 24.57 18.95
N SER A 538 3.11 25.76 19.30
CA SER A 538 1.99 25.86 20.25
C SER A 538 0.69 25.36 19.62
N ALA A 539 -0.17 24.74 20.45
CA ALA A 539 -1.53 24.40 20.04
C ALA A 539 -2.38 25.63 19.68
N SER A 540 -1.97 26.83 20.11
CA SER A 540 -2.63 28.08 19.71
C SER A 540 -2.36 28.41 18.25
N LEU A 541 -1.10 28.29 17.81
CA LEU A 541 -0.74 28.54 16.41
C LEU A 541 -1.47 27.56 15.48
N SER A 542 -1.49 26.28 15.82
CA SER A 542 -2.10 25.26 14.96
C SER A 542 -3.60 25.50 14.74
N ARG A 543 -4.32 26.04 15.74
CA ARG A 543 -5.74 26.41 15.59
C ARG A 543 -6.03 27.45 14.52
N HIS A 544 -5.02 28.20 14.06
CA HIS A 544 -5.18 29.14 12.95
C HIS A 544 -5.47 28.41 11.62
N PHE A 545 -5.07 27.13 11.54
CA PHE A 545 -5.20 26.27 10.37
C PHE A 545 -6.46 25.38 10.45
N VAL A 546 -7.52 25.87 11.09
CA VAL A 546 -8.81 25.19 11.21
C VAL A 546 -9.90 26.06 10.57
N THR A 547 -10.71 25.46 9.71
CA THR A 547 -11.88 26.12 9.10
C THR A 547 -13.17 25.31 9.29
N SER A 548 -13.05 24.05 9.69
CA SER A 548 -14.16 23.11 9.82
C SER A 548 -13.91 22.08 10.92
N THR A 549 -14.90 21.23 11.22
CA THR A 549 -14.79 20.15 12.20
C THR A 549 -14.02 18.92 11.69
N THR A 550 -13.74 18.85 10.38
CA THR A 550 -12.94 17.78 9.77
C THR A 550 -11.45 18.06 9.83
N ASP A 551 -11.06 19.29 10.17
CA ASP A 551 -9.67 19.71 10.24
C ASP A 551 -8.94 19.12 11.44
N ASP A 552 -7.68 18.78 11.23
CA ASP A 552 -6.71 18.61 12.29
C ASP A 552 -5.73 19.77 12.23
N ALA A 553 -5.85 20.63 13.23
CA ALA A 553 -5.04 21.82 13.39
C ALA A 553 -3.53 21.52 13.26
N ALA A 554 -3.07 20.46 13.92
CA ALA A 554 -1.64 20.13 13.97
C ALA A 554 -1.15 19.63 12.61
N ALA A 555 -1.90 18.74 11.98
CA ALA A 555 -1.53 18.21 10.66
C ALA A 555 -1.53 19.32 9.59
N ASN A 556 -2.50 20.23 9.63
CA ASN A 556 -2.55 21.35 8.68
C ASN A 556 -1.37 22.30 8.85
N LEU A 557 -1.01 22.65 10.10
CA LEU A 557 0.21 23.41 10.34
C LEU A 557 1.45 22.67 9.83
N GLN A 558 1.54 21.35 10.03
CA GLN A 558 2.68 20.54 9.59
C GLN A 558 2.83 20.51 8.06
N ALA A 559 1.73 20.40 7.31
CA ALA A 559 1.75 20.49 5.85
C ALA A 559 2.17 21.89 5.37
N PHE A 560 1.75 22.95 6.06
CA PHE A 560 2.25 24.31 5.79
C PHE A 560 3.76 24.46 6.05
N LEU A 561 4.28 23.89 7.14
CA LEU A 561 5.72 23.89 7.44
C LEU A 561 6.53 23.12 6.39
N LEU A 562 6.01 21.97 5.93
CA LEU A 562 6.60 21.22 4.83
C LEU A 562 6.66 22.06 3.54
N ALA A 563 5.60 22.82 3.22
CA ALA A 563 5.60 23.68 2.05
C ALA A 563 6.67 24.79 2.12
N LEU A 564 6.94 25.34 3.31
CA LEU A 564 8.06 26.28 3.50
C LEU A 564 9.41 25.61 3.24
N ASP A 565 9.61 24.40 3.77
CA ASP A 565 10.87 23.67 3.58
C ASP A 565 11.10 23.23 2.14
N LEU A 566 10.04 22.84 1.41
CA LEU A 566 10.12 22.52 -0.02
C LEU A 566 10.48 23.77 -0.84
N LEU A 567 9.85 24.92 -0.55
CA LEU A 567 10.20 26.19 -1.19
C LEU A 567 11.67 26.56 -0.94
N GLU A 568 12.19 26.33 0.28
CA GLU A 568 13.59 26.57 0.63
C GLU A 568 14.54 25.58 -0.07
N ALA A 569 14.16 24.31 -0.14
CA ALA A 569 14.95 23.29 -0.83
C ALA A 569 15.11 23.60 -2.32
N GLU A 570 14.10 24.15 -2.98
CA GLU A 570 14.20 24.58 -4.38
C GLU A 570 15.16 25.75 -4.62
N GLN A 571 15.55 26.48 -3.57
CA GLN A 571 16.56 27.53 -3.70
C GLN A 571 17.98 26.90 -3.73
N ASP A 572 18.71 27.14 -4.82
CA ASP A 572 20.10 26.68 -5.01
C ASP A 572 21.11 27.37 -4.08
N ALA A 573 20.75 28.52 -3.51
CA ALA A 573 21.60 29.23 -2.57
C ALA A 573 21.50 28.60 -1.17
N PRO A 574 22.63 28.36 -0.47
CA PRO A 574 22.60 28.15 0.96
C PRO A 574 21.95 29.40 1.55
N SER A 575 20.73 29.27 2.08
CA SER A 575 20.11 30.37 2.78
C SER A 575 21.08 30.75 3.90
N ALA A 576 21.54 32.01 3.94
CA ALA A 576 22.41 32.51 5.02
C ALA A 576 21.69 32.53 6.38
N ARG A 577 20.48 31.95 6.44
CA ARG A 577 19.71 31.70 7.65
C ARG A 577 20.57 30.85 8.56
N THR A 578 21.02 31.44 9.66
CA THR A 578 21.75 30.74 10.71
C THR A 578 20.89 29.57 11.19
N THR A 579 21.17 28.37 10.71
CA THR A 579 20.42 27.19 11.11
C THR A 579 20.73 26.91 12.57
N THR A 580 19.77 27.15 13.46
CA THR A 580 19.87 26.79 14.88
C THR A 580 19.89 25.28 15.10
N HIS A 581 19.64 24.50 14.06
CA HIS A 581 19.53 23.04 14.08
C HIS A 581 20.57 22.41 13.15
N SER A 582 21.46 21.59 13.71
CA SER A 582 22.55 20.91 12.99
C SER A 582 22.07 19.89 11.95
N ASP A 583 20.83 19.41 12.07
CA ASP A 583 20.20 18.46 11.17
C ASP A 583 19.39 19.12 10.03
N ARG A 584 19.26 20.45 9.99
CA ARG A 584 18.54 21.15 8.90
C ARG A 584 19.27 21.06 7.54
N PRO A 585 20.60 21.25 7.43
CA PRO A 585 21.30 21.10 6.15
C PRO A 585 21.15 19.72 5.49
N PRO A 586 21.37 18.56 6.19
CA PRO A 586 21.17 17.26 5.57
C PRO A 586 19.71 17.00 5.19
N TYR A 587 18.75 17.51 5.97
CA TYR A 587 17.32 17.45 5.65
C TYR A 587 16.98 18.20 4.34
N LEU A 588 17.41 19.45 4.19
CA LEU A 588 17.16 20.23 2.97
C LEU A 588 17.87 19.60 1.76
N ALA A 589 19.05 19.01 1.96
CA ALA A 589 19.74 18.27 0.91
C ALA A 589 18.98 16.99 0.48
N ALA A 590 18.34 16.29 1.43
CA ALA A 590 17.47 15.15 1.13
C ALA A 590 16.23 15.58 0.32
N LEU A 591 15.56 16.68 0.72
CA LEU A 591 14.43 17.22 -0.06
C LEU A 591 14.83 17.60 -1.49
N ARG A 592 15.99 18.24 -1.69
CA ARG A 592 16.52 18.57 -3.02
C ARG A 592 16.72 17.33 -3.89
N ARG A 593 17.32 16.28 -3.32
CA ARG A 593 17.53 15.01 -4.04
C ARG A 593 16.22 14.33 -4.39
N MET A 594 15.22 14.37 -3.50
CA MET A 594 13.88 13.85 -3.78
C MET A 594 13.21 14.63 -4.93
N ILE A 595 13.25 15.97 -4.92
CA ILE A 595 12.71 16.81 -6.01
C ILE A 595 13.42 16.50 -7.34
N ALA A 596 14.75 16.36 -7.33
CA ALA A 596 15.51 15.96 -8.51
C ALA A 596 15.12 14.56 -9.02
N ALA A 597 14.90 13.61 -8.12
CA ALA A 597 14.45 12.26 -8.46
C ALA A 597 13.05 12.26 -9.09
N HIS A 598 12.12 13.11 -8.62
CA HIS A 598 10.83 13.30 -9.30
C HIS A 598 11.01 13.81 -10.73
N ARG A 599 11.88 14.81 -10.95
CA ARG A 599 12.13 15.33 -12.31
C ARG A 599 12.67 14.24 -13.24
N SER A 600 13.61 13.41 -12.76
CA SER A 600 14.11 12.26 -13.52
C SER A 600 13.01 11.25 -13.84
N GLN A 601 12.10 10.99 -12.90
CA GLN A 601 10.96 10.09 -13.15
C GLN A 601 9.99 10.66 -14.20
N LEU A 602 9.83 11.99 -14.28
CA LEU A 602 9.05 12.64 -15.34
C LEU A 602 9.69 12.46 -16.72
N GLU A 603 11.02 12.52 -16.80
CA GLU A 603 11.77 12.23 -18.02
C GLU A 603 11.55 10.78 -18.46
N ASP A 604 11.63 9.82 -17.52
CA ASP A 604 11.33 8.41 -17.80
C ASP A 604 9.90 8.21 -18.35
N LEU A 605 8.90 8.89 -17.75
CA LEU A 605 7.50 8.82 -18.22
C LEU A 605 7.31 9.46 -19.60
N HIS A 606 8.01 10.56 -19.88
CA HIS A 606 8.00 11.19 -21.20
C HIS A 606 8.63 10.27 -22.26
N ASP A 607 9.73 9.59 -21.93
CA ASP A 607 10.40 8.63 -22.81
C ASP A 607 9.55 7.38 -23.08
N LEU A 608 8.63 7.05 -22.18
CA LEU A 608 7.58 6.05 -22.41
C LEU A 608 6.45 6.53 -23.34
N GLY A 609 6.49 7.78 -23.81
CA GLY A 609 5.47 8.36 -24.68
C GLY A 609 4.21 8.81 -23.95
N CYS A 610 4.24 8.94 -22.62
CA CYS A 610 3.08 9.38 -21.86
C CYS A 610 2.81 10.88 -22.04
N ARG A 611 1.54 11.25 -22.14
CA ARG A 611 1.12 12.65 -21.97
C ARG A 611 1.14 12.99 -20.49
N ILE A 612 2.03 13.89 -20.09
CA ILE A 612 2.22 14.29 -18.70
C ILE A 612 1.21 15.37 -18.31
N VAL A 613 0.49 15.16 -17.21
CA VAL A 613 -0.46 16.11 -16.64
C VAL A 613 -0.07 16.43 -15.19
N PRO A 614 0.44 17.63 -14.91
CA PRO A 614 0.82 18.04 -13.57
C PRO A 614 -0.43 18.35 -12.72
N ILE A 615 -0.54 17.73 -11.55
CA ILE A 615 -1.64 17.94 -10.59
C ILE A 615 -1.08 18.58 -9.32
N PRO A 616 -1.61 19.72 -8.83
CA PRO A 616 -1.19 20.36 -7.59
C PRO A 616 -1.24 19.41 -6.37
N SER A 617 -0.15 18.69 -6.14
CA SER A 617 0.01 17.63 -5.14
C SER A 617 1.41 17.66 -4.56
N LEU A 618 1.53 17.24 -3.29
CA LEU A 618 2.81 16.95 -2.66
C LEU A 618 3.13 15.45 -2.78
N PRO A 619 4.43 15.08 -2.76
CA PRO A 619 4.84 13.67 -2.75
C PRO A 619 4.51 13.00 -1.41
N ASP A 620 4.59 11.67 -1.35
CA ASP A 620 4.32 10.90 -0.13
C ASP A 620 5.43 11.10 0.91
N LEU A 621 5.24 12.11 1.73
CA LEU A 621 6.00 12.37 2.94
C LEU A 621 5.06 12.25 4.14
N HIS A 622 5.62 12.14 5.34
CA HIS A 622 4.87 11.97 6.59
C HIS A 622 3.73 12.99 6.83
N ARG A 623 3.74 14.11 6.10
CA ARG A 623 2.76 15.21 6.17
C ARG A 623 2.35 15.74 4.78
N GLY A 624 2.54 14.96 3.74
CA GLY A 624 2.14 15.30 2.36
C GLY A 624 0.62 15.30 2.17
N ILE A 625 0.18 15.98 1.11
CA ILE A 625 -1.19 15.94 0.59
C ILE A 625 -1.09 15.48 -0.86
N ASN A 626 -1.63 14.32 -1.18
CA ASN A 626 -1.48 13.70 -2.49
C ASN A 626 -2.83 13.42 -3.14
N TYR A 627 -3.00 13.90 -4.39
CA TYR A 627 -4.23 13.75 -5.17
C TYR A 627 -4.15 12.64 -6.22
N LEU A 628 -2.96 12.05 -6.42
CA LEU A 628 -2.72 11.01 -7.44
C LEU A 628 -3.16 9.62 -6.99
N ASN A 629 -3.15 9.35 -5.68
CA ASN A 629 -3.52 8.07 -5.07
C ASN A 629 -5.05 7.81 -5.12
N GLY A 630 -5.62 7.86 -6.31
CA GLY A 630 -7.04 7.69 -6.61
C GLY A 630 -7.33 6.49 -7.51
N ILE A 631 -8.61 6.25 -7.77
CA ILE A 631 -9.06 5.14 -8.61
C ILE A 631 -9.67 5.70 -9.90
N HIS A 632 -9.06 5.36 -11.04
CA HIS A 632 -9.65 5.60 -12.36
C HIS A 632 -10.71 4.56 -12.67
N HIS A 633 -11.82 5.01 -13.25
CA HIS A 633 -12.87 4.15 -13.79
C HIS A 633 -13.46 4.74 -15.07
N ALA A 634 -14.25 3.93 -15.79
CA ALA A 634 -14.86 4.34 -17.06
C ALA A 634 -15.55 5.70 -16.95
N ASP A 635 -16.36 5.86 -15.89
CA ASP A 635 -17.18 7.05 -15.69
C ASP A 635 -16.50 8.19 -14.90
N GLY A 636 -15.19 8.15 -14.61
CA GLY A 636 -14.58 9.20 -13.78
C GLY A 636 -13.28 8.84 -13.04
N PHE A 637 -12.98 9.65 -12.03
CA PHE A 637 -11.85 9.47 -11.12
C PHE A 637 -12.27 9.72 -9.67
N ALA A 638 -12.10 8.72 -8.81
CA ALA A 638 -12.28 8.86 -7.37
C ALA A 638 -10.99 9.41 -6.74
N MET A 639 -10.92 10.73 -6.60
CA MET A 639 -9.75 11.45 -6.14
C MET A 639 -9.69 11.49 -4.61
N PRO A 640 -8.55 11.16 -3.96
CA PRO A 640 -8.39 11.44 -2.54
C PRO A 640 -8.46 12.95 -2.29
N ALA A 641 -9.17 13.37 -1.25
CA ALA A 641 -9.34 14.77 -0.90
C ALA A 641 -9.04 15.00 0.58
N PHE A 642 -8.55 16.19 0.92
CA PHE A 642 -8.21 16.52 2.30
C PHE A 642 -9.38 17.20 3.03
N GLY A 643 -10.10 18.08 2.34
CA GLY A 643 -11.22 18.85 2.87
C GLY A 643 -10.79 19.97 3.82
N GLY A 644 -11.77 20.58 4.48
CA GLY A 644 -11.55 21.60 5.51
C GLY A 644 -10.68 22.75 5.01
N PHE A 645 -9.58 23.02 5.72
CA PHE A 645 -8.63 24.09 5.45
C PHE A 645 -8.04 24.01 4.04
N TYR A 646 -7.86 22.79 3.51
CA TYR A 646 -7.26 22.54 2.21
C TYR A 646 -8.25 22.33 1.07
N THR A 647 -9.55 22.59 1.28
CA THR A 647 -10.56 22.57 0.21
C THR A 647 -10.13 23.37 -1.04
N PRO A 648 -9.46 24.54 -0.94
CA PRO A 648 -8.97 25.25 -2.13
C PRO A 648 -7.89 24.49 -2.91
N LEU A 649 -7.04 23.70 -2.24
CA LEU A 649 -6.07 22.83 -2.89
C LEU A 649 -6.77 21.63 -3.54
N ASP A 650 -7.73 21.00 -2.85
CA ASP A 650 -8.55 19.92 -3.42
C ASP A 650 -9.22 20.37 -4.73
N ARG A 651 -9.77 21.59 -4.74
CA ARG A 651 -10.39 22.17 -5.93
C ARG A 651 -9.39 22.38 -7.07
N ALA A 652 -8.21 22.91 -6.77
CA ALA A 652 -7.19 23.14 -7.81
C ALA A 652 -6.72 21.81 -8.44
N ALA A 653 -6.57 20.76 -7.63
CA ALA A 653 -6.28 19.42 -8.13
C ALA A 653 -7.42 18.87 -8.99
N GLN A 654 -8.67 18.97 -8.53
CA GLN A 654 -9.85 18.60 -9.30
C GLN A 654 -9.94 19.34 -10.64
N GLU A 655 -9.79 20.67 -10.64
CA GLU A 655 -9.84 21.49 -11.86
C GLU A 655 -8.74 21.10 -12.85
N ALA A 656 -7.53 20.78 -12.38
CA ALA A 656 -6.44 20.30 -13.24
C ALA A 656 -6.77 18.96 -13.90
N ILE A 657 -7.36 18.02 -13.16
CA ILE A 657 -7.78 16.71 -13.68
C ILE A 657 -8.94 16.86 -14.67
N GLU A 658 -9.97 17.63 -14.32
CA GLU A 658 -11.13 17.88 -15.19
C GLU A 658 -10.73 18.63 -16.47
N SER A 659 -9.78 19.56 -16.38
CA SER A 659 -9.20 20.24 -17.55
C SER A 659 -8.46 19.26 -18.48
N ALA A 660 -7.77 18.28 -17.91
CA ALA A 660 -6.97 17.32 -18.66
C ALA A 660 -7.77 16.23 -19.39
N PHE A 661 -8.99 15.93 -18.91
CA PHE A 661 -9.84 14.86 -19.44
C PHE A 661 -11.21 15.32 -19.96
N GLY A 662 -11.58 16.58 -19.72
CA GLY A 662 -12.88 17.14 -20.09
C GLY A 662 -14.02 16.69 -19.16
N ALA A 663 -15.22 17.20 -19.47
CA ALA A 663 -16.43 16.99 -18.65
C ALA A 663 -16.93 15.53 -18.63
N GLU A 664 -16.38 14.66 -19.49
CA GLU A 664 -16.73 13.24 -19.56
C GLU A 664 -16.11 12.42 -18.44
N VAL A 665 -15.07 12.94 -17.78
CA VAL A 665 -14.37 12.28 -16.68
C VAL A 665 -14.59 13.10 -15.40
N PRO A 666 -15.76 12.98 -14.75
CA PRO A 666 -16.02 13.70 -13.51
C PRO A 666 -15.08 13.22 -12.40
N VAL A 667 -14.62 14.18 -11.61
CA VAL A 667 -13.82 13.90 -10.42
C VAL A 667 -14.73 13.82 -9.20
N THR A 668 -14.70 12.69 -8.50
CA THR A 668 -15.42 12.49 -7.25
C THR A 668 -14.43 12.57 -6.08
N PRO A 669 -14.41 13.67 -5.31
CA PRO A 669 -13.53 13.78 -4.15
C PRO A 669 -13.99 12.85 -3.02
N ILE A 670 -13.05 12.08 -2.48
CA ILE A 670 -13.24 11.20 -1.33
C ILE A 670 -12.36 11.70 -0.19
N LEU A 671 -12.96 12.14 0.91
CA LEU A 671 -12.20 12.64 2.05
C LEU A 671 -11.38 11.51 2.66
N THR A 672 -10.05 11.64 2.64
CA THR A 672 -9.06 10.67 3.15
C THR A 672 -7.95 11.32 3.98
N ALA A 673 -8.14 12.54 4.50
CA ALA A 673 -7.12 13.29 5.22
C ALA A 673 -6.45 12.52 6.38
N ALA A 674 -7.19 11.70 7.12
CA ALA A 674 -6.60 10.90 8.21
C ALA A 674 -5.77 9.73 7.66
N CYS A 675 -6.22 9.09 6.57
CA CYS A 675 -5.46 8.07 5.86
C CYS A 675 -4.18 8.62 5.21
N GLN A 676 -4.23 9.80 4.58
CA GLN A 676 -3.06 10.44 3.96
C GLN A 676 -1.94 10.70 4.95
N ARG A 677 -2.26 11.02 6.20
CA ARG A 677 -1.26 11.18 7.27
C ARG A 677 -0.62 9.88 7.73
N GLN A 678 -1.19 8.75 7.34
CA GLN A 678 -0.64 7.43 7.56
C GLN A 678 -0.03 6.86 6.26
N HIS A 679 0.22 7.74 5.27
CA HIS A 679 0.78 7.40 3.96
C HIS A 679 -0.12 6.44 3.18
N GLY A 680 -1.37 6.84 2.99
CA GLY A 680 -2.38 6.13 2.20
C GLY A 680 -3.37 7.08 1.54
N GLY A 681 -3.93 6.73 0.39
CA GLY A 681 -5.03 7.47 -0.23
C GLY A 681 -6.20 6.56 -0.59
N VAL A 682 -6.99 6.95 -1.59
CA VAL A 682 -8.13 6.13 -2.03
C VAL A 682 -7.64 4.82 -2.66
N HIS A 683 -6.56 4.88 -3.45
CA HIS A 683 -5.98 3.72 -4.11
C HIS A 683 -5.37 2.74 -3.10
N CYS A 684 -4.63 3.21 -2.08
CA CYS A 684 -4.11 2.31 -1.04
C CYS A 684 -5.23 1.61 -0.25
N LEU A 685 -6.34 2.32 0.01
CA LEU A 685 -7.48 1.81 0.81
C LEU A 685 -8.31 0.75 0.07
N ALA A 686 -8.27 0.71 -1.26
CA ALA A 686 -9.18 -0.09 -2.06
C ALA A 686 -8.52 -0.72 -3.28
N ALA A 687 -8.69 -2.03 -3.42
CA ALA A 687 -8.43 -2.74 -4.67
C ALA A 687 -9.70 -2.76 -5.53
N ALA A 688 -9.65 -2.14 -6.70
CA ALA A 688 -10.78 -2.03 -7.62
C ALA A 688 -10.76 -3.14 -8.69
N TYR A 689 -11.92 -3.71 -8.95
CA TYR A 689 -12.12 -4.76 -9.95
C TYR A 689 -13.08 -4.28 -11.03
N PRO A 690 -12.83 -4.62 -12.30
CA PRO A 690 -13.73 -4.25 -13.39
C PRO A 690 -15.08 -4.95 -13.22
N ARG A 691 -16.14 -4.30 -13.71
CA ARG A 691 -17.45 -4.94 -13.86
C ARG A 691 -17.36 -5.95 -15.00
N MET A 692 -17.82 -7.16 -14.71
CA MET A 692 -17.92 -8.24 -15.68
C MET A 692 -19.20 -8.05 -16.49
N ASP A 693 -19.10 -7.96 -17.82
CA ASP A 693 -20.24 -7.68 -18.71
C ASP A 693 -21.24 -8.85 -18.83
N SER A 694 -20.96 -10.01 -18.22
CA SER A 694 -21.81 -11.19 -18.33
C SER A 694 -22.18 -11.83 -16.98
N ARG A 695 -23.48 -11.72 -16.65
CA ARG A 695 -24.31 -12.44 -15.65
C ARG A 695 -24.43 -11.83 -14.23
N PRO A 696 -25.65 -11.45 -13.80
CA PRO A 696 -25.92 -10.93 -12.44
C PRO A 696 -25.67 -11.88 -11.24
N ASP A 697 -25.51 -13.19 -11.44
CA ASP A 697 -25.86 -14.18 -10.39
C ASP A 697 -24.77 -15.17 -9.93
N LEU A 698 -23.46 -14.89 -10.11
CA LEU A 698 -22.40 -15.87 -9.74
C LEU A 698 -21.76 -15.72 -8.36
N ILE A 699 -22.51 -15.23 -7.36
CA ILE A 699 -22.20 -15.55 -5.96
C ILE A 699 -23.49 -15.98 -5.25
N ALA A 700 -24.16 -17.00 -5.79
CA ALA A 700 -24.95 -17.84 -4.90
C ALA A 700 -23.93 -18.62 -4.05
N PRO A 701 -24.02 -18.62 -2.71
CA PRO A 701 -23.16 -19.45 -1.88
C PRO A 701 -23.30 -20.88 -2.38
N SER A 702 -22.22 -21.44 -2.93
CA SER A 702 -22.20 -22.84 -3.31
C SER A 702 -22.35 -23.63 -2.01
N ASP A 703 -23.46 -24.36 -1.87
CA ASP A 703 -23.69 -25.35 -0.81
C ASP A 703 -22.68 -26.55 -0.90
N THR A 704 -21.62 -26.40 -1.70
CA THR A 704 -20.54 -27.36 -1.83
C THR A 704 -19.64 -27.28 -0.61
N ARG A 705 -19.95 -28.13 0.38
CA ARG A 705 -18.94 -28.64 1.28
C ARG A 705 -17.75 -29.14 0.44
N PRO A 706 -16.50 -28.82 0.78
CA PRO A 706 -15.35 -29.35 0.07
C PRO A 706 -15.42 -30.89 0.13
N SER A 707 -15.45 -31.53 -1.04
CA SER A 707 -15.26 -32.97 -1.09
C SER A 707 -13.86 -33.24 -0.57
N ARG A 708 -13.77 -33.87 0.60
CA ARG A 708 -12.55 -34.51 1.06
C ARG A 708 -12.10 -35.47 -0.04
N VAL A 709 -11.04 -35.10 -0.74
CA VAL A 709 -10.23 -36.09 -1.47
C VAL A 709 -9.64 -36.98 -0.38
N ALA A 710 -10.16 -38.20 -0.31
CA ALA A 710 -9.64 -39.26 0.56
C ALA A 710 -8.27 -39.73 0.01
N PRO A 711 -7.39 -40.26 0.88
CA PRO A 711 -5.93 -40.32 0.66
C PRO A 711 -5.49 -41.14 -0.55
#